data_AF-A0A222P6L9-F1
#
_entry.id   AF-A0A222P6L9-F1
#
_cell.length_a   1.000
_cell.length_b   1.000
_cell.length_c   1.000
_cell.angle_alpha   90.00
_cell.angle_beta   90.00
_cell.angle_gamma   90.00
#
_symmetry.space_group_name_H-M   'P 1'
#
loop_
_entity.id
_entity.type
_entity.pdbx_description
1 polymer ?
#
loop_
_entity_poly.entity_id
_entity_poly.type
_entity_poly.pdbx_seq_one_letter_code
_entity_poly.pdbx_strand_id
1 'polypeptide(L)'
;MKRILILTHAPQKTLGDPSAAAKLQYLLESWGENSAEFAVTVVVQVQKEDEMPVRNLFRSGMNYQIIHNMNSEPGQKKLSHAVSLSDLVVIYPTPHFLTTPVAMLLADTRKPVISFTEYDYDIEYQHTNQGSITVVPGSTFLTSGIGEKSLGIYVEQFNEPAQIHATDLAKLPPDIFSANRVLYFGYFNRLFNSRTGATPARFIAFAILDSKQRELDIILPLQVSPHQEVSAESKANVLESADFIKELESFNQVQITYSPQPNNPIYLIYKKKEDNFLMNEISAEEFEAQKSAADKLVRIINPFPLHKDSMRALMENSEPINLLTGDQSFSEALSLSKIIFYQAMGWKKKFYNALMVTSQQYKMLGEWFSLVNEKSTPVKVLVDFYTKNKETLLLETRSLQTYFAADKNLLTNFLMILRHSLSSEPYQQFMGFIDCLKQNPLFYADEKQQKTTEYSISSEALTQHVNYYLNIAGNSHEKNRILAYLNTQLDSLINFSSFEKVLFYRALKSKHPQLEITFTASLMIDYLKNILELNLEICDLRGAPIRINLPPQETLVDSEEANSQTILYEKMIGLGIALTPLSIATFHQFTEREKLETLQIIMRCGAVRYDTPQADNLVVDFLTTETHPQVLRQILRLLFLTPSYQLIDDTVIFNPKEPCLFFLIKKNHPKIEEMLVNNSLAINLLFEELFLTEGCTVKASNNTSINDLVFNALLFPESTRRSFSRFFPSSPALEKNVLLSKILNAGENFSPAIKSAVLAKLAHNSSKLEQLSECLGDDASNYLKDFFRENKLKTSNH
;
A
#
# COMPACT_ATOMS: atom_id res chain seq x y z
N MET A 1 26.05 15.50 16.32
CA MET A 1 26.02 14.08 15.96
C MET A 1 24.59 13.70 15.61
N LYS A 2 24.37 13.13 14.43
CA LYS A 2 23.03 12.69 13.99
C LYS A 2 22.77 11.27 14.50
N ARG A 3 21.58 11.00 15.01
CA ARG A 3 21.21 9.71 15.63
C ARG A 3 20.46 8.84 14.63
N ILE A 4 20.99 7.68 14.28
CA ILE A 4 20.41 6.75 13.32
C ILE A 4 19.90 5.51 14.07
N LEU A 5 18.66 5.13 13.80
CA LEU A 5 18.10 3.87 14.27
C LEU A 5 18.10 2.87 13.11
N ILE A 6 18.77 1.73 13.26
CA ILE A 6 18.64 0.61 12.33
C ILE A 6 17.67 -0.40 12.93
N LEU A 7 16.62 -0.73 12.19
CA LEU A 7 15.61 -1.71 12.56
C LEU A 7 15.81 -2.98 11.73
N THR A 8 15.87 -4.13 12.41
CA THR A 8 16.09 -5.44 11.76
C THR A 8 15.40 -6.56 12.55
N HIS A 9 15.45 -7.78 12.02
CA HIS A 9 14.90 -8.97 12.67
C HIS A 9 15.83 -10.17 12.49
N ALA A 10 15.68 -11.19 13.34
CA ALA A 10 16.31 -12.49 13.16
C ALA A 10 15.24 -13.52 12.73
N PRO A 11 15.04 -13.76 11.41
CA PRO A 11 14.08 -14.74 10.95
C PRO A 11 14.62 -16.17 11.08
N GLN A 12 13.75 -17.11 11.50
CA GLN A 12 13.94 -18.55 11.26
C GLN A 12 15.31 -19.11 11.69
N LYS A 13 15.84 -18.69 12.84
CA LYS A 13 17.18 -19.09 13.35
C LYS A 13 18.35 -18.71 12.42
N THR A 14 18.13 -17.80 11.48
CA THR A 14 19.18 -17.24 10.62
C THR A 14 19.67 -15.91 11.18
N LEU A 15 21.00 -15.72 11.14
CA LEU A 15 21.66 -14.54 11.68
C LEU A 15 22.12 -13.55 10.60
N GLY A 16 21.69 -13.75 9.35
CA GLY A 16 22.12 -12.94 8.19
C GLY A 16 21.76 -11.46 8.34
N ASP A 17 20.47 -11.17 8.50
CA ASP A 17 19.91 -9.83 8.69
C ASP A 17 20.54 -9.06 9.87
N PRO A 18 20.56 -9.61 11.11
CA PRO A 18 21.17 -8.89 12.23
C PRO A 18 22.69 -8.76 12.09
N SER A 19 23.37 -9.70 11.42
CA SER A 19 24.80 -9.58 11.13
C SER A 19 25.08 -8.44 10.16
N ALA A 20 24.28 -8.33 9.10
CA ALA A 20 24.36 -7.23 8.14
C ALA A 20 24.11 -5.88 8.83
N ALA A 21 23.10 -5.79 9.71
CA ALA A 21 22.79 -4.57 10.46
C ALA A 21 23.92 -4.18 11.44
N ALA A 22 24.50 -5.15 12.15
CA ALA A 22 25.67 -4.92 13.00
C ALA A 22 26.88 -4.44 12.19
N LYS A 23 27.09 -4.99 11.00
CA LYS A 23 28.14 -4.56 10.06
C LYS A 23 27.93 -3.12 9.61
N LEU A 24 26.70 -2.76 9.20
CA LEU A 24 26.37 -1.39 8.81
C LEU A 24 26.59 -0.41 9.97
N GLN A 25 26.17 -0.76 11.19
CA GLN A 25 26.43 0.05 12.39
C GLN A 25 27.93 0.31 12.56
N TYR A 26 28.74 -0.74 12.60
CA TYR A 26 30.18 -0.62 12.80
C TYR A 26 30.81 0.26 11.72
N LEU A 27 30.43 0.06 10.47
CA LEU A 27 30.95 0.82 9.34
C LEU A 27 30.55 2.30 9.43
N LEU A 28 29.28 2.62 9.71
CA LEU A 28 28.85 4.01 9.85
C LEU A 28 29.53 4.75 11.02
N GLU A 29 29.86 4.04 12.09
CA GLU A 29 30.54 4.62 13.28
C GLU A 29 32.06 4.74 13.09
N SER A 30 32.67 3.91 12.23
CA SER A 30 34.13 3.85 12.05
C SER A 30 34.63 4.42 10.72
N TRP A 31 33.74 4.83 9.81
CA TRP A 31 34.13 5.27 8.47
C TRP A 31 34.71 6.69 8.42
N GLY A 32 35.95 6.80 7.94
CA GLY A 32 36.65 8.06 7.69
C GLY A 32 37.25 8.72 8.94
N GLU A 33 37.84 9.90 8.76
CA GLU A 33 38.48 10.69 9.84
C GLU A 33 37.46 11.30 10.83
N ASN A 34 36.16 11.25 10.51
CA ASN A 34 35.07 11.81 11.31
C ASN A 34 34.21 10.72 11.96
N SER A 35 34.82 9.85 12.79
CA SER A 35 34.15 8.80 13.58
C SER A 35 33.12 9.32 14.61
N ALA A 36 32.66 10.57 14.47
CA ALA A 36 31.71 11.26 15.33
C ALA A 36 30.51 11.86 14.57
N GLU A 37 30.36 11.58 13.27
CA GLU A 37 29.24 12.11 12.48
C GLU A 37 27.90 11.51 12.94
N PHE A 38 27.86 10.18 13.08
CA PHE A 38 26.67 9.40 13.39
C PHE A 38 26.80 8.67 14.74
N ALA A 39 25.69 8.61 15.49
CA ALA A 39 25.49 7.66 16.57
C ALA A 39 24.42 6.66 16.13
N VAL A 40 24.76 5.37 16.08
CA VAL A 40 23.87 4.35 15.53
C VAL A 40 23.36 3.45 16.65
N THR A 41 22.06 3.19 16.66
CA THR A 41 21.44 2.18 17.53
C THR A 41 20.80 1.12 16.66
N VAL A 42 21.09 -0.16 16.91
CA VAL A 42 20.43 -1.27 16.22
C VAL A 42 19.35 -1.87 17.11
N VAL A 43 18.12 -1.95 16.62
CA VAL A 43 17.02 -2.65 17.30
C VAL A 43 16.71 -3.93 16.52
N VAL A 44 16.82 -5.06 17.20
CA VAL A 44 16.59 -6.39 16.61
C VAL A 44 15.32 -7.01 17.19
N GLN A 45 14.38 -7.40 16.31
CA GLN A 45 13.30 -8.31 16.69
C GLN A 45 13.81 -9.76 16.72
N VAL A 46 13.67 -10.45 17.85
CA VAL A 46 14.17 -11.85 18.00
C VAL A 46 13.22 -12.72 18.81
N GLN A 47 13.17 -14.00 18.48
CA GLN A 47 12.63 -15.01 19.40
C GLN A 47 13.61 -15.25 20.55
N LYS A 48 13.10 -15.79 21.67
CA LYS A 48 13.91 -15.97 22.89
C LYS A 48 15.11 -16.89 22.65
N GLU A 49 14.95 -17.91 21.81
CA GLU A 49 16.01 -18.87 21.49
C GLU A 49 17.17 -18.25 20.70
N ASP A 50 16.92 -17.18 19.95
CA ASP A 50 17.90 -16.52 19.08
C ASP A 50 18.63 -15.35 19.77
N GLU A 51 18.26 -15.01 21.00
CA GLU A 51 18.77 -13.84 21.71
C GLU A 51 20.30 -13.88 21.90
N MET A 52 20.82 -14.97 22.47
CA MET A 52 22.26 -15.11 22.74
C MET A 52 23.09 -15.13 21.44
N PRO A 53 22.72 -15.89 20.40
CA PRO A 53 23.37 -15.81 19.09
C PRO A 53 23.40 -14.39 18.51
N VAL A 54 22.29 -13.64 18.60
CA VAL A 54 22.23 -12.25 18.11
C VAL A 54 23.14 -11.34 18.92
N ARG A 55 23.18 -11.47 20.26
CA ARG A 55 24.08 -10.68 21.13
C ARG A 55 25.54 -10.83 20.72
N ASN A 56 25.96 -12.03 20.30
CA ASN A 56 27.34 -12.31 19.90
C ASN A 56 27.76 -11.65 18.57
N LEU A 57 26.82 -11.09 17.80
CA LEU A 57 27.13 -10.37 16.55
C LEU A 57 27.70 -8.96 16.81
N PHE A 58 27.33 -8.37 17.96
CA PHE A 58 27.70 -7.00 18.34
C PHE A 58 28.98 -7.02 19.19
N ARG A 59 29.95 -6.17 18.83
CA ARG A 59 31.19 -6.00 19.60
C ARG A 59 30.90 -5.24 20.91
N SER A 60 31.78 -5.41 21.90
CA SER A 60 31.72 -4.62 23.14
C SER A 60 31.69 -3.12 22.82
N GLY A 61 30.74 -2.39 23.40
CA GLY A 61 30.54 -0.96 23.19
C GLY A 61 29.62 -0.57 22.04
N MET A 62 29.21 -1.50 21.17
CA MET A 62 28.20 -1.21 20.14
C MET A 62 26.82 -1.07 20.79
N ASN A 63 26.06 -0.04 20.37
CA ASN A 63 24.75 0.24 20.95
C ASN A 63 23.64 -0.54 20.21
N TYR A 64 23.03 -1.51 20.90
CA TYR A 64 21.94 -2.31 20.35
C TYR A 64 20.89 -2.65 21.40
N GLN A 65 19.66 -2.93 20.95
CA GLN A 65 18.54 -3.33 21.79
C GLN A 65 17.81 -4.53 21.19
N ILE A 66 17.29 -5.38 22.06
CA ILE A 66 16.50 -6.55 21.69
C ILE A 66 15.05 -6.34 22.08
N ILE A 67 14.13 -6.59 21.14
CA ILE A 67 12.68 -6.58 21.36
C ILE A 67 12.12 -7.92 20.91
N HIS A 68 11.46 -8.67 21.79
CA HIS A 68 10.94 -9.99 21.41
C HIS A 68 9.73 -9.93 20.47
N ASN A 69 8.87 -8.93 20.66
CA ASN A 69 7.68 -8.76 19.85
C ASN A 69 7.34 -7.28 19.72
N MET A 70 7.66 -6.68 18.56
CA MET A 70 7.38 -5.26 18.31
C MET A 70 5.89 -4.94 18.21
N ASN A 71 5.03 -5.94 17.99
CA ASN A 71 3.58 -5.75 17.90
C ASN A 71 2.91 -5.64 19.27
N SER A 72 3.53 -6.20 20.31
CA SER A 72 3.01 -6.14 21.68
C SER A 72 3.05 -4.71 22.22
N GLU A 73 2.12 -4.33 23.11
CA GLU A 73 2.12 -3.00 23.72
C GLU A 73 3.47 -2.64 24.40
N PRO A 74 4.14 -3.55 25.16
CA PRO A 74 5.46 -3.27 25.70
C PRO A 74 6.53 -3.10 24.60
N GLY A 75 6.43 -3.87 23.52
CA GLY A 75 7.32 -3.78 22.37
C GLY A 75 7.16 -2.45 21.62
N GLN A 76 5.93 -2.03 21.36
CA GLN A 76 5.62 -0.75 20.73
C GLN A 76 6.10 0.42 21.58
N LYS A 77 5.95 0.37 22.91
CA LYS A 77 6.50 1.41 23.81
C LYS A 77 8.02 1.52 23.71
N LYS A 78 8.73 0.38 23.72
CA LYS A 78 10.20 0.36 23.56
C LYS A 78 10.63 0.88 22.19
N LEU A 79 9.96 0.45 21.13
CA LEU A 79 10.25 0.90 19.76
C LEU A 79 9.98 2.40 19.61
N SER A 80 8.83 2.88 20.08
CA SER A 80 8.47 4.31 20.08
C SER A 80 9.52 5.15 20.81
N HIS A 81 10.00 4.69 21.96
CA HIS A 81 11.09 5.36 22.68
C HIS A 81 12.37 5.41 21.84
N ALA A 82 12.80 4.29 21.25
CA ALA A 82 13.99 4.24 20.40
C ALA A 82 13.88 5.18 19.18
N VAL A 83 12.72 5.22 18.52
CA VAL A 83 12.46 6.10 17.37
C VAL A 83 12.41 7.57 17.79
N SER A 84 11.89 7.90 18.97
CA SER A 84 11.87 9.28 19.47
C SER A 84 13.28 9.87 19.67
N LEU A 85 14.26 9.00 19.94
CA LEU A 85 15.65 9.37 20.12
C LEU A 85 16.42 9.45 18.79
N SER A 86 15.84 9.04 17.66
CA SER A 86 16.52 9.09 16.37
C SER A 86 16.14 10.32 15.55
N ASP A 87 17.03 10.66 14.63
CA ASP A 87 16.80 11.66 13.59
C ASP A 87 16.31 11.00 12.29
N LEU A 88 16.66 9.73 12.07
CA LEU A 88 16.29 8.92 10.90
C LEU A 88 16.21 7.43 11.27
N VAL A 89 15.32 6.70 10.60
CA VAL A 89 15.18 5.24 10.74
C VAL A 89 15.61 4.55 9.45
N VAL A 90 16.44 3.52 9.57
CA VAL A 90 16.85 2.63 8.47
C VAL A 90 16.29 1.25 8.75
N ILE A 91 15.53 0.69 7.82
CA ILE A 91 15.03 -0.69 7.90
C ILE A 91 15.96 -1.53 7.04
N TYR A 92 16.73 -2.43 7.66
CA TYR A 92 17.86 -3.09 7.00
C TYR A 92 18.11 -4.52 7.50
N PRO A 93 18.48 -5.47 6.60
CA PRO A 93 18.63 -5.32 5.15
C PRO A 93 17.34 -5.54 4.36
N THR A 94 16.29 -6.06 5.01
CA THR A 94 14.98 -6.28 4.39
C THR A 94 13.84 -5.77 5.28
N PRO A 95 12.66 -5.41 4.73
CA PRO A 95 11.54 -4.88 5.50
C PRO A 95 10.45 -5.93 5.82
N HIS A 96 10.65 -7.21 5.51
CA HIS A 96 9.58 -8.22 5.54
C HIS A 96 8.97 -8.51 6.93
N PHE A 97 9.64 -8.09 7.99
CA PHE A 97 9.15 -8.24 9.36
C PHE A 97 8.20 -7.11 9.78
N LEU A 98 8.04 -6.07 8.96
CA LEU A 98 7.16 -4.95 9.27
C LEU A 98 5.70 -5.40 9.24
N THR A 99 4.98 -5.00 10.27
CA THR A 99 3.52 -5.13 10.37
C THR A 99 2.87 -3.77 10.24
N THR A 100 1.58 -3.72 9.91
CA THR A 100 0.84 -2.45 9.81
C THR A 100 0.95 -1.60 11.08
N PRO A 101 0.82 -2.13 12.31
CA PRO A 101 1.02 -1.33 13.53
C PRO A 101 2.42 -0.72 13.64
N VAL A 102 3.46 -1.47 13.27
CA VAL A 102 4.84 -0.95 13.31
C VAL A 102 5.03 0.13 12.24
N ALA A 103 4.53 -0.09 11.03
CA ALA A 103 4.64 0.89 9.95
C ALA A 103 3.91 2.20 10.26
N MET A 104 2.72 2.12 10.85
CA MET A 104 1.97 3.30 11.31
C MET A 104 2.72 4.03 12.43
N LEU A 105 3.25 3.32 13.43
CA LEU A 105 4.07 3.92 14.49
C LEU A 105 5.27 4.69 13.92
N LEU A 106 5.97 4.11 12.94
CA LEU A 106 7.10 4.78 12.30
C LEU A 106 6.65 6.03 11.52
N ALA A 107 5.55 5.94 10.75
CA ALA A 107 5.02 7.08 10.01
C ALA A 107 4.55 8.23 10.92
N ASP A 108 3.91 7.90 12.04
CA ASP A 108 3.40 8.88 13.02
C ASP A 108 4.53 9.69 13.67
N THR A 109 5.73 9.13 13.76
CA THR A 109 6.90 9.85 14.29
C THR A 109 7.41 10.95 13.37
N ARG A 110 6.98 10.96 12.10
CA ARG A 110 7.36 11.96 11.09
C ARG A 110 8.88 12.06 10.86
N LYS A 111 9.61 10.99 11.19
CA LYS A 111 11.04 10.86 10.92
C LYS A 111 11.25 10.29 9.52
N PRO A 112 12.28 10.72 8.78
CA PRO A 112 12.66 10.07 7.53
C PRO A 112 12.90 8.58 7.75
N VAL A 113 12.40 7.77 6.82
CA VAL A 113 12.57 6.32 6.84
C VAL A 113 13.20 5.87 5.52
N ILE A 114 14.32 5.16 5.62
CA ILE A 114 14.96 4.50 4.49
C ILE A 114 14.74 3.00 4.65
N SER A 115 14.09 2.37 3.68
CA SER A 115 13.83 0.93 3.68
C SER A 115 14.73 0.25 2.68
N PHE A 116 15.50 -0.75 3.12
CA PHE A 116 16.28 -1.59 2.22
C PHE A 116 15.52 -2.82 1.80
N THR A 117 15.80 -3.28 0.60
CA THR A 117 15.43 -4.59 0.10
C THR A 117 16.67 -5.25 -0.45
N GLU A 118 16.92 -6.49 -0.05
CA GLU A 118 17.89 -7.29 -0.76
C GLU A 118 17.20 -7.82 -2.05
N TYR A 119 17.73 -7.47 -3.24
CA TYR A 119 17.39 -7.99 -4.58
C TYR A 119 16.09 -7.55 -5.29
N ASP A 120 16.21 -7.38 -6.61
CA ASP A 120 15.13 -7.01 -7.55
C ASP A 120 14.03 -8.08 -7.75
N TYR A 121 14.14 -9.27 -7.16
CA TYR A 121 13.14 -10.35 -7.30
C TYR A 121 12.40 -10.68 -6.01
N ASP A 122 12.93 -10.27 -4.86
CA ASP A 122 12.34 -10.64 -3.59
C ASP A 122 10.94 -10.04 -3.44
N ILE A 123 10.72 -8.79 -3.85
CA ILE A 123 9.40 -8.15 -3.79
C ILE A 123 8.36 -8.83 -4.67
N GLU A 124 8.75 -9.21 -5.88
CA GLU A 124 7.89 -9.98 -6.79
C GLU A 124 7.57 -11.36 -6.18
N TYR A 125 8.55 -11.97 -5.53
CA TYR A 125 8.38 -13.22 -4.78
C TYR A 125 7.43 -13.03 -3.58
N GLN A 126 7.56 -11.96 -2.79
CA GLN A 126 6.65 -11.66 -1.69
C GLN A 126 5.22 -11.41 -2.20
N HIS A 127 5.06 -10.62 -3.26
CA HIS A 127 3.78 -10.41 -3.92
C HIS A 127 3.13 -11.70 -4.41
N THR A 128 3.93 -12.64 -4.90
CA THR A 128 3.44 -13.95 -5.37
C THR A 128 3.02 -14.87 -4.22
N ASN A 129 3.75 -14.86 -3.09
CA ASN A 129 3.57 -15.83 -2.00
C ASN A 129 2.79 -15.33 -0.80
N GLN A 130 2.85 -14.03 -0.51
CA GLN A 130 2.30 -13.38 0.70
C GLN A 130 1.31 -12.25 0.37
N GLY A 131 1.25 -11.81 -0.89
CA GLY A 131 0.47 -10.64 -1.29
C GLY A 131 1.26 -9.34 -1.04
N SER A 132 0.56 -8.24 -0.76
CA SER A 132 1.18 -6.93 -0.57
C SER A 132 2.19 -6.89 0.59
N ILE A 133 3.26 -6.13 0.42
CA ILE A 133 4.26 -5.90 1.46
C ILE A 133 3.86 -4.68 2.27
N THR A 134 4.04 -4.74 3.60
CA THR A 134 3.80 -3.58 4.44
C THR A 134 4.90 -2.55 4.23
N VAL A 135 4.50 -1.32 3.88
CA VAL A 135 5.39 -0.19 3.64
C VAL A 135 5.13 0.91 4.67
N VAL A 136 6.19 1.59 5.11
CA VAL A 136 6.05 2.80 5.94
C VAL A 136 5.69 3.98 5.03
N PRO A 137 4.55 4.67 5.24
CA PRO A 137 4.24 5.89 4.51
C PRO A 137 5.40 6.89 4.57
N GLY A 138 5.75 7.45 3.40
CA GLY A 138 6.88 8.36 3.26
C GLY A 138 8.26 7.71 3.20
N SER A 139 8.38 6.38 3.25
CA SER A 139 9.69 5.74 3.12
C SER A 139 10.27 5.83 1.70
N THR A 140 11.59 5.97 1.63
CA THR A 140 12.37 5.81 0.40
C THR A 140 12.94 4.40 0.38
N PHE A 141 12.82 3.70 -0.76
CA PHE A 141 13.39 2.36 -0.92
C PHE A 141 14.76 2.42 -1.57
N LEU A 142 15.68 1.63 -1.03
CA LEU A 142 17.00 1.39 -1.61
C LEU A 142 17.18 -0.11 -1.77
N THR A 143 17.89 -0.51 -2.82
CA THR A 143 18.15 -1.93 -3.09
C THR A 143 19.63 -2.21 -2.88
N SER A 144 19.97 -3.19 -2.04
CA SER A 144 21.32 -3.74 -1.97
C SER A 144 21.49 -4.85 -3.02
N GLY A 145 22.73 -5.08 -3.44
CA GLY A 145 23.07 -6.09 -4.45
C GLY A 145 23.88 -5.49 -5.60
N ILE A 146 23.97 -6.24 -6.69
CA ILE A 146 24.83 -5.94 -7.85
C ILE A 146 24.04 -5.65 -9.13
N GLY A 147 22.71 -5.54 -9.03
CA GLY A 147 21.86 -5.13 -10.14
C GLY A 147 22.15 -3.69 -10.56
N GLU A 148 21.69 -3.31 -11.75
CA GLU A 148 21.90 -1.96 -12.31
C GLU A 148 21.42 -0.87 -11.34
N LYS A 149 20.21 -1.05 -10.78
CA LYS A 149 19.57 -0.12 -9.82
C LYS A 149 20.00 -0.31 -8.37
N SER A 150 20.81 -1.33 -8.06
CA SER A 150 21.26 -1.60 -6.69
C SER A 150 22.43 -0.70 -6.30
N LEU A 151 22.47 -0.31 -5.03
CA LEU A 151 23.54 0.50 -4.44
C LEU A 151 24.87 -0.24 -4.33
N GLY A 152 24.85 -1.57 -4.26
CA GLY A 152 26.05 -2.36 -4.09
C GLY A 152 25.99 -3.40 -2.99
N ILE A 153 27.15 -4.00 -2.75
CA ILE A 153 27.45 -4.90 -1.64
C ILE A 153 28.63 -4.34 -0.83
N TYR A 154 28.95 -4.92 0.32
CA TYR A 154 30.20 -4.55 1.00
C TYR A 154 31.38 -5.12 0.21
N VAL A 155 32.39 -4.29 -0.04
CA VAL A 155 33.70 -4.76 -0.52
C VAL A 155 34.73 -4.16 0.42
N GLU A 156 35.39 -5.03 1.18
CA GLU A 156 36.31 -4.66 2.25
C GLU A 156 37.75 -4.81 1.80
N GLN A 157 38.62 -4.01 2.42
CA GLN A 157 40.07 -4.19 2.38
C GLN A 157 40.50 -4.69 3.76
N PHE A 158 41.10 -5.87 3.78
CA PHE A 158 41.58 -6.46 5.02
C PHE A 158 43.08 -6.17 5.18
N ASN A 159 43.43 -5.47 6.25
CA ASN A 159 44.82 -5.07 6.52
C ASN A 159 45.62 -6.12 7.30
N GLU A 160 44.94 -6.99 8.03
CA GLU A 160 45.57 -8.03 8.87
C GLU A 160 44.90 -9.38 8.63
N PRO A 161 45.66 -10.51 8.60
CA PRO A 161 45.10 -11.84 8.47
C PRO A 161 44.13 -12.18 9.60
N ALA A 162 43.01 -12.83 9.28
CA ALA A 162 42.07 -13.25 10.31
C ALA A 162 42.58 -14.48 11.10
N GLN A 163 42.22 -14.55 12.38
CA GLN A 163 42.52 -15.68 13.26
C GLN A 163 41.23 -16.40 13.71
N ILE A 164 41.35 -17.69 14.02
CA ILE A 164 40.24 -18.45 14.61
C ILE A 164 39.92 -17.89 15.99
N HIS A 165 38.66 -17.55 16.21
CA HIS A 165 38.20 -17.05 17.49
C HIS A 165 38.25 -18.15 18.56
N ALA A 166 38.58 -17.79 19.81
CA ALA A 166 38.77 -18.73 20.91
C ALA A 166 37.57 -19.67 21.14
N THR A 167 36.34 -19.20 20.89
CA THR A 167 35.10 -20.00 21.04
C THR A 167 34.95 -21.12 20.02
N ASP A 168 35.68 -21.06 18.90
CA ASP A 168 35.57 -22.02 17.81
C ASP A 168 36.78 -22.96 17.71
N LEU A 169 37.86 -22.72 18.47
CA LEU A 169 39.05 -23.56 18.45
C LEU A 169 38.72 -25.04 18.72
N ALA A 170 37.82 -25.32 19.66
CA ALA A 170 37.40 -26.68 19.99
C ALA A 170 36.51 -27.35 18.93
N LYS A 171 35.97 -26.58 17.97
CA LYS A 171 35.10 -27.09 16.90
C LYS A 171 35.90 -27.56 15.68
N LEU A 172 37.18 -27.22 15.62
CA LEU A 172 38.05 -27.45 14.46
C LEU A 172 39.19 -28.40 14.85
N PRO A 173 39.67 -29.24 13.93
CA PRO A 173 40.89 -29.99 14.15
C PRO A 173 42.09 -29.07 14.41
N PRO A 174 43.00 -29.43 15.33
CA PRO A 174 44.18 -28.61 15.63
C PRO A 174 45.13 -28.50 14.42
N ASP A 175 45.03 -29.43 13.46
CA ASP A 175 45.82 -29.48 12.23
C ASP A 175 45.15 -28.83 11.01
N ILE A 176 44.08 -28.04 11.19
CA ILE A 176 43.25 -27.51 10.08
C ILE A 176 44.02 -26.64 9.07
N PHE A 177 45.12 -25.99 9.49
CA PHE A 177 46.00 -25.20 8.62
C PHE A 177 47.34 -25.90 8.34
N SER A 178 47.38 -27.23 8.45
CA SER A 178 48.55 -28.02 8.10
C SER A 178 48.86 -27.93 6.62
N ALA A 179 50.14 -27.75 6.27
CA ALA A 179 50.59 -27.70 4.87
C ALA A 179 50.34 -29.02 4.10
N ASN A 180 50.10 -30.12 4.81
CA ASN A 180 49.84 -31.44 4.23
C ASN A 180 48.40 -31.63 3.74
N ARG A 181 47.50 -30.68 4.03
CA ARG A 181 46.08 -30.77 3.67
C ARG A 181 45.64 -29.52 2.92
N VAL A 182 44.80 -29.71 1.91
CA VAL A 182 44.13 -28.58 1.24
C VAL A 182 42.82 -28.29 1.92
N LEU A 183 42.58 -27.03 2.25
CA LEU A 183 41.34 -26.56 2.86
C LEU A 183 40.38 -26.02 1.78
N TYR A 184 39.16 -26.50 1.75
CA TYR A 184 38.04 -25.91 1.02
C TYR A 184 37.00 -25.39 2.01
N PHE A 185 36.39 -24.25 1.70
CA PHE A 185 35.36 -23.65 2.54
C PHE A 185 34.07 -23.43 1.76
N GLY A 186 32.94 -23.76 2.40
CA GLY A 186 31.63 -23.40 1.90
C GLY A 186 30.62 -23.05 2.99
N TYR A 187 29.74 -22.11 2.66
CA TYR A 187 28.60 -21.69 3.46
C TYR A 187 27.36 -21.60 2.57
N PHE A 188 26.34 -22.39 2.88
CA PHE A 188 25.15 -22.52 2.03
C PHE A 188 23.86 -22.54 2.85
N ASN A 189 22.74 -22.27 2.18
CA ASN A 189 21.43 -22.20 2.81
C ASN A 189 20.93 -23.63 2.99
N ARG A 190 20.65 -24.00 4.24
CA ARG A 190 20.28 -25.38 4.62
C ARG A 190 18.82 -25.70 4.37
N LEU A 191 17.97 -24.68 4.24
CA LEU A 191 16.51 -24.83 4.26
C LEU A 191 15.95 -25.07 2.86
N PHE A 192 16.67 -24.71 1.80
CA PHE A 192 16.12 -24.66 0.45
C PHE A 192 17.11 -25.19 -0.60
N ASN A 193 16.58 -25.72 -1.70
CA ASN A 193 17.37 -26.26 -2.81
C ASN A 193 17.95 -25.16 -3.72
N SER A 194 19.13 -25.40 -4.28
CA SER A 194 19.79 -24.54 -5.25
C SER A 194 19.01 -24.45 -6.57
N ARG A 195 18.98 -23.26 -7.18
CA ARG A 195 18.49 -23.01 -8.55
C ARG A 195 19.63 -22.90 -9.59
N THR A 196 20.83 -23.32 -9.18
CA THR A 196 22.07 -23.38 -9.97
C THR A 196 22.72 -24.75 -9.77
N GLY A 197 23.76 -25.07 -10.54
CA GLY A 197 24.62 -26.24 -10.33
C GLY A 197 25.53 -26.17 -9.10
N ALA A 198 25.58 -25.04 -8.40
CA ALA A 198 26.29 -24.93 -7.12
C ALA A 198 25.48 -25.62 -5.99
N THR A 199 25.83 -26.86 -5.68
CA THR A 199 25.28 -27.63 -4.56
C THR A 199 26.42 -28.17 -3.67
N PRO A 200 26.16 -28.52 -2.40
CA PRO A 200 27.18 -29.07 -1.50
C PRO A 200 27.86 -30.33 -2.08
N ALA A 201 27.08 -31.27 -2.62
CA ALA A 201 27.60 -32.50 -3.21
C ALA A 201 28.56 -32.23 -4.38
N ARG A 202 28.16 -31.32 -5.29
CA ARG A 202 28.98 -30.95 -6.44
C ARG A 202 30.24 -30.18 -6.05
N PHE A 203 30.18 -29.37 -4.99
CA PHE A 203 31.36 -28.69 -4.44
C PHE A 203 32.34 -29.68 -3.80
N ILE A 204 31.85 -30.68 -3.06
CA ILE A 204 32.68 -31.75 -2.49
C ILE A 204 33.35 -32.55 -3.60
N ALA A 205 32.59 -32.98 -4.61
CA ALA A 205 33.15 -33.68 -5.77
C ALA A 205 34.19 -32.82 -6.51
N PHE A 206 33.91 -31.52 -6.67
CA PHE A 206 34.83 -30.56 -7.27
C PHE A 206 36.16 -30.52 -6.51
N ALA A 207 36.11 -30.35 -5.17
CA ALA A 207 37.31 -30.30 -4.34
C ALA A 207 38.16 -31.58 -4.44
N ILE A 208 37.51 -32.75 -4.45
CA ILE A 208 38.18 -34.05 -4.55
C ILE A 208 38.90 -34.20 -5.90
N LEU A 209 38.21 -33.83 -6.98
CA LEU A 209 38.71 -33.93 -8.36
C LEU A 209 39.79 -32.87 -8.67
N ASP A 210 39.64 -31.64 -8.19
CA ASP A 210 40.57 -30.53 -8.46
C ASP A 210 41.89 -30.65 -7.68
N SER A 211 41.80 -31.08 -6.41
CA SER A 211 42.98 -31.07 -5.55
C SER A 211 44.09 -31.98 -6.09
N LYS A 212 45.33 -31.48 -6.12
CA LYS A 212 46.52 -32.30 -6.37
C LYS A 212 46.99 -33.06 -5.14
N GLN A 213 46.61 -32.60 -3.94
CA GLN A 213 46.98 -33.27 -2.70
C GLN A 213 46.07 -34.45 -2.42
N ARG A 214 46.60 -35.42 -1.67
CA ARG A 214 45.87 -36.60 -1.23
C ARG A 214 44.89 -36.28 -0.10
N GLU A 215 45.29 -35.43 0.84
CA GLU A 215 44.52 -35.10 2.04
C GLU A 215 43.79 -33.76 1.87
N LEU A 216 42.50 -33.75 2.17
CA LEU A 216 41.63 -32.58 2.02
C LEU A 216 40.80 -32.38 3.29
N ASP A 217 40.59 -31.12 3.64
CA ASP A 217 39.61 -30.69 4.62
C ASP A 217 38.57 -29.80 3.94
N ILE A 218 37.29 -30.07 4.18
CA ILE A 218 36.17 -29.36 3.58
C ILE A 218 35.25 -28.88 4.69
N ILE A 219 35.20 -27.57 4.92
CA ILE A 219 34.32 -26.92 5.90
C ILE A 219 32.96 -26.67 5.27
N LEU A 220 31.91 -27.35 5.76
CA LEU A 220 30.56 -27.21 5.23
C LEU A 220 29.47 -27.37 6.31
N PRO A 221 28.37 -26.60 6.24
CA PRO A 221 27.24 -26.72 7.15
C PRO A 221 26.28 -27.90 6.84
N LEU A 222 26.81 -29.04 6.40
CA LEU A 222 26.02 -30.25 6.06
C LEU A 222 25.33 -30.81 7.32
N GLN A 223 24.09 -31.30 7.21
CA GLN A 223 23.30 -31.74 8.37
C GLN A 223 23.13 -33.27 8.42
N VAL A 224 23.05 -33.85 9.62
CA VAL A 224 22.72 -35.28 9.80
C VAL A 224 21.21 -35.50 9.66
N SER A 225 20.79 -36.67 9.16
CA SER A 225 19.39 -37.08 9.18
C SER A 225 18.93 -37.45 10.61
N PRO A 226 17.67 -37.18 11.03
CA PRO A 226 16.51 -36.80 10.22
C PRO A 226 15.99 -35.40 10.57
N HIS A 227 16.72 -34.33 10.26
CA HIS A 227 16.13 -33.00 10.37
C HIS A 227 15.07 -32.78 9.26
N GLN A 228 13.78 -32.79 9.65
CA GLN A 228 12.65 -32.65 8.71
C GLN A 228 12.61 -31.27 8.03
N GLU A 229 13.11 -30.22 8.68
CA GLU A 229 13.10 -28.83 8.18
C GLU A 229 14.25 -28.48 7.22
N VAL A 230 15.11 -29.46 6.87
CA VAL A 230 16.33 -29.24 6.06
C VAL A 230 16.13 -29.76 4.64
N SER A 231 16.60 -28.99 3.65
CA SER A 231 16.63 -29.35 2.24
C SER A 231 17.38 -30.67 2.01
N ALA A 232 16.91 -31.48 1.05
CA ALA A 232 17.57 -32.73 0.67
C ALA A 232 19.04 -32.50 0.23
N GLU A 233 19.34 -31.40 -0.46
CA GLU A 233 20.69 -31.05 -0.93
C GLU A 233 21.65 -30.70 0.23
N SER A 234 21.12 -30.46 1.44
CA SER A 234 21.86 -30.02 2.62
C SER A 234 22.09 -31.13 3.66
N LYS A 235 21.65 -32.36 3.37
CA LYS A 235 21.78 -33.53 4.25
C LYS A 235 23.00 -34.36 3.89
N ALA A 236 23.60 -35.03 4.87
CA ALA A 236 24.73 -35.92 4.65
C ALA A 236 24.45 -37.04 3.64
N ASN A 237 23.19 -37.46 3.50
CA ASN A 237 22.74 -38.45 2.50
C ASN A 237 23.06 -38.07 1.05
N VAL A 238 23.39 -36.81 0.73
CA VAL A 238 23.87 -36.46 -0.61
C VAL A 238 25.17 -37.20 -0.98
N LEU A 239 25.96 -37.57 0.01
CA LEU A 239 27.18 -38.37 -0.14
C LEU A 239 26.89 -39.82 -0.57
N GLU A 240 25.65 -40.28 -0.42
CA GLU A 240 25.19 -41.61 -0.82
C GLU A 240 24.44 -41.60 -2.15
N SER A 241 24.22 -40.42 -2.74
CA SER A 241 23.46 -40.27 -3.98
C SER A 241 24.20 -40.86 -5.18
N ALA A 242 23.45 -41.47 -6.11
CA ALA A 242 24.02 -42.01 -7.34
C ALA A 242 24.78 -40.96 -8.16
N ASP A 243 24.27 -39.72 -8.19
CA ASP A 243 24.94 -38.60 -8.87
C ASP A 243 26.29 -38.28 -8.26
N PHE A 244 26.41 -38.22 -6.92
CA PHE A 244 27.68 -37.96 -6.26
C PHE A 244 28.68 -39.12 -6.46
N ILE A 245 28.23 -40.37 -6.32
CA ILE A 245 29.06 -41.55 -6.52
C ILE A 245 29.63 -41.58 -7.94
N LYS A 246 28.80 -41.25 -8.93
CA LYS A 246 29.21 -41.19 -10.35
C LYS A 246 30.33 -40.17 -10.59
N GLU A 247 30.30 -39.01 -9.95
CA GLU A 247 31.37 -38.00 -10.11
C GLU A 247 32.74 -38.48 -9.60
N LEU A 248 32.78 -39.50 -8.74
CA LEU A 248 34.02 -40.05 -8.16
C LEU A 248 34.56 -41.28 -8.91
N GLU A 249 33.89 -41.74 -9.97
CA GLU A 249 34.21 -43.00 -10.68
C GLU A 249 35.61 -43.04 -11.33
N SER A 250 36.25 -41.87 -11.46
CA SER A 250 37.61 -41.75 -12.00
C SER A 250 38.72 -42.19 -11.03
N PHE A 251 38.40 -42.35 -9.74
CA PHE A 251 39.31 -42.86 -8.71
C PHE A 251 39.17 -44.37 -8.54
N ASN A 252 40.19 -45.01 -7.98
CA ASN A 252 40.10 -46.41 -7.54
C ASN A 252 39.44 -46.49 -6.16
N GLN A 253 39.84 -45.60 -5.26
CA GLN A 253 39.32 -45.55 -3.89
C GLN A 253 39.36 -44.12 -3.32
N VAL A 254 38.23 -43.64 -2.80
CA VAL A 254 38.11 -42.39 -2.04
C VAL A 254 37.57 -42.71 -0.65
N GLN A 255 38.15 -42.09 0.38
CA GLN A 255 37.68 -42.22 1.75
C GLN A 255 37.27 -40.85 2.30
N ILE A 256 36.08 -40.79 2.89
CA ILE A 256 35.50 -39.57 3.47
C ILE A 256 35.16 -39.82 4.94
N THR A 257 35.72 -39.00 5.83
CA THR A 257 35.23 -38.86 7.20
C THR A 257 34.33 -37.64 7.28
N TYR A 258 33.11 -37.80 7.76
CA TYR A 258 32.20 -36.69 8.01
C TYR A 258 31.98 -36.52 9.52
N SER A 259 32.32 -35.35 10.04
CA SER A 259 32.23 -35.01 11.46
C SER A 259 31.13 -33.95 11.68
N PRO A 260 29.86 -34.35 11.89
CA PRO A 260 28.79 -33.41 12.22
C PRO A 260 28.94 -32.82 13.63
N GLN A 261 29.56 -33.59 14.53
CA GLN A 261 30.04 -33.18 15.84
C GLN A 261 31.36 -33.94 16.15
N PRO A 262 32.23 -33.42 17.02
CA PRO A 262 33.55 -34.02 17.28
C PRO A 262 33.51 -35.49 17.73
N ASN A 263 32.39 -35.92 18.33
CA ASN A 263 32.31 -37.19 19.05
C ASN A 263 31.61 -38.33 18.29
N ASN A 264 31.10 -38.11 17.06
CA ASN A 264 30.44 -39.17 16.30
C ASN A 264 30.68 -39.03 14.78
N PRO A 265 31.92 -39.30 14.31
CA PRO A 265 32.25 -39.27 12.89
C PRO A 265 31.63 -40.44 12.13
N ILE A 266 31.19 -40.18 10.90
CA ILE A 266 30.76 -41.18 9.91
C ILE A 266 31.93 -41.44 8.97
N TYR A 267 32.24 -42.71 8.71
CA TYR A 267 33.33 -43.12 7.83
C TYR A 267 32.78 -43.79 6.58
N LEU A 268 33.06 -43.20 5.42
CA LEU A 268 32.57 -43.66 4.12
C LEU A 268 33.75 -44.08 3.23
N ILE A 269 33.60 -45.20 2.54
CA ILE A 269 34.52 -45.65 1.51
C ILE A 269 33.80 -45.77 0.17
N TYR A 270 34.39 -45.17 -0.85
CA TYR A 270 33.97 -45.26 -2.24
C TYR A 270 35.03 -46.05 -2.98
N LYS A 271 34.66 -47.17 -3.58
CA LYS A 271 35.63 -48.07 -4.20
C LYS A 271 35.08 -48.68 -5.48
N LYS A 272 35.95 -48.83 -6.47
CA LYS A 272 35.64 -49.57 -7.69
C LYS A 272 35.56 -51.06 -7.38
N LYS A 273 34.40 -51.67 -7.61
CA LYS A 273 34.17 -53.10 -7.49
C LYS A 273 33.56 -53.59 -8.81
N GLU A 274 34.31 -54.39 -9.55
CA GLU A 274 33.96 -54.80 -10.92
C GLU A 274 33.76 -53.56 -11.81
N ASP A 275 32.65 -53.49 -12.56
CA ASP A 275 32.30 -52.37 -13.44
C ASP A 275 31.60 -51.20 -12.71
N ASN A 276 31.34 -51.32 -11.40
CA ASN A 276 30.57 -50.33 -10.64
C ASN A 276 31.43 -49.64 -9.56
N PHE A 277 31.21 -48.33 -9.39
CA PHE A 277 31.76 -47.57 -8.27
C PHE A 277 30.71 -47.56 -7.13
N LEU A 278 31.06 -48.09 -5.96
CA LEU A 278 30.12 -48.31 -4.86
C LEU A 278 30.57 -47.59 -3.60
N MET A 279 29.59 -47.12 -2.82
CA MET A 279 29.78 -46.48 -1.51
C MET A 279 29.35 -47.46 -0.40
N ASN A 280 30.16 -47.56 0.66
CA ASN A 280 29.79 -48.24 1.89
C ASN A 280 30.18 -47.39 3.11
N GLU A 281 29.35 -47.43 4.16
CA GLU A 281 29.74 -46.98 5.50
C GLU A 281 30.58 -48.08 6.18
N ILE A 282 31.70 -47.70 6.81
CA ILE A 282 32.68 -48.62 7.43
C ILE A 282 33.02 -48.20 8.86
N SER A 283 33.69 -49.08 9.61
CA SER A 283 34.16 -48.74 10.97
C SER A 283 35.39 -47.83 10.94
N ALA A 284 35.69 -47.18 12.07
CA ALA A 284 36.90 -46.35 12.22
C ALA A 284 38.18 -47.17 12.03
N GLU A 285 38.21 -48.40 12.54
CA GLU A 285 39.34 -49.34 12.40
C GLU A 285 39.55 -49.73 10.94
N GLU A 286 38.47 -50.01 10.20
CA GLU A 286 38.52 -50.34 8.77
C GLU A 286 38.97 -49.14 7.93
N PHE A 287 38.54 -47.93 8.31
CA PHE A 287 38.95 -46.69 7.66
C PHE A 287 40.47 -46.50 7.75
N GLU A 288 41.03 -46.59 8.96
CA GLU A 288 42.47 -46.47 9.18
C GLU A 288 43.28 -47.59 8.51
N ALA A 289 42.79 -48.84 8.56
CA ALA A 289 43.46 -49.96 7.93
C ALA A 289 43.57 -49.81 6.40
N GLN A 290 42.59 -49.16 5.77
CA GLN A 290 42.53 -48.97 4.31
C GLN A 290 43.03 -47.59 3.84
N LYS A 291 43.42 -46.71 4.76
CA LYS A 291 43.85 -45.33 4.48
C LYS A 291 44.98 -45.28 3.46
N SER A 292 45.93 -46.21 3.53
CA SER A 292 47.09 -46.27 2.62
C SER A 292 46.72 -46.57 1.16
N ALA A 293 45.59 -47.23 0.91
CA ALA A 293 45.11 -47.59 -0.42
C ALA A 293 44.23 -46.52 -1.07
N ALA A 294 43.80 -45.50 -0.33
CA ALA A 294 42.92 -44.45 -0.85
C ALA A 294 43.70 -43.44 -1.72
N ASP A 295 43.18 -43.13 -2.91
CA ASP A 295 43.67 -42.06 -3.77
C ASP A 295 43.43 -40.68 -3.11
N LYS A 296 42.35 -40.58 -2.32
CA LYS A 296 41.91 -39.36 -1.65
C LYS A 296 41.43 -39.63 -0.23
N LEU A 297 41.82 -38.77 0.69
CA LEU A 297 41.45 -38.79 2.11
C LEU A 297 40.80 -37.45 2.47
N VAL A 298 39.49 -37.45 2.70
CA VAL A 298 38.69 -36.23 2.86
C VAL A 298 38.12 -36.16 4.28
N ARG A 299 38.28 -35.03 4.97
CA ARG A 299 37.48 -34.70 6.16
C ARG A 299 36.46 -33.63 5.83
N ILE A 300 35.18 -33.96 5.94
CA ILE A 300 34.10 -32.98 5.90
C ILE A 300 33.78 -32.58 7.34
N ILE A 301 33.96 -31.30 7.66
CA ILE A 301 33.85 -30.77 9.02
C ILE A 301 32.69 -29.77 9.03
N ASN A 302 31.73 -29.96 9.94
CA ASN A 302 30.67 -28.98 10.19
C ASN A 302 30.91 -28.28 11.55
N PRO A 303 31.62 -27.14 11.57
CA PRO A 303 31.90 -26.39 12.80
C PRO A 303 30.82 -25.33 13.11
N PHE A 304 29.70 -25.30 12.37
CA PHE A 304 28.75 -24.20 12.46
C PHE A 304 27.78 -24.37 13.65
N PRO A 305 27.38 -23.27 14.32
CA PRO A 305 27.65 -21.86 13.99
C PRO A 305 29.08 -21.42 14.35
N LEU A 306 29.65 -20.51 13.55
CA LEU A 306 31.00 -19.95 13.70
C LEU A 306 30.94 -18.46 14.07
N HIS A 307 31.94 -17.99 14.81
CA HIS A 307 32.25 -16.57 14.96
C HIS A 307 32.71 -15.97 13.61
N LYS A 308 32.43 -14.69 13.38
CA LYS A 308 32.76 -14.00 12.11
C LYS A 308 34.26 -14.04 11.78
N ASP A 309 35.11 -13.86 12.78
CA ASP A 309 36.57 -13.88 12.59
C ASP A 309 37.04 -15.28 12.19
N SER A 310 36.43 -16.34 12.75
CA SER A 310 36.70 -17.73 12.37
C SER A 310 36.23 -18.03 10.95
N MET A 311 35.05 -17.55 10.54
CA MET A 311 34.58 -17.69 9.15
C MET A 311 35.55 -17.05 8.17
N ARG A 312 35.97 -15.80 8.46
CA ARG A 312 36.95 -15.08 7.65
C ARG A 312 38.28 -15.82 7.59
N ALA A 313 38.81 -16.29 8.72
CA ALA A 313 40.08 -17.02 8.75
C ALA A 313 40.04 -18.32 7.93
N LEU A 314 38.95 -19.09 8.03
CA LEU A 314 38.78 -20.32 7.24
C LEU A 314 38.65 -20.02 5.75
N MET A 315 37.91 -18.98 5.38
CA MET A 315 37.76 -18.56 3.99
C MET A 315 39.10 -18.07 3.41
N GLU A 316 39.81 -17.22 4.14
CA GLU A 316 41.12 -16.65 3.75
C GLU A 316 42.13 -17.77 3.46
N ASN A 317 42.24 -18.76 4.35
CA ASN A 317 43.17 -19.89 4.23
C ASN A 317 42.70 -21.03 3.31
N SER A 318 41.46 -20.98 2.82
CA SER A 318 40.95 -22.00 1.88
C SER A 318 41.41 -21.77 0.44
N GLU A 319 41.28 -22.78 -0.41
CA GLU A 319 41.46 -22.66 -1.86
C GLU A 319 40.61 -21.51 -2.45
N PRO A 320 41.00 -20.97 -3.61
CA PRO A 320 40.31 -19.82 -4.19
C PRO A 320 38.82 -19.99 -4.47
N ILE A 321 38.33 -21.21 -4.67
CA ILE A 321 36.90 -21.44 -4.95
C ILE A 321 36.15 -21.69 -3.65
N ASN A 322 35.10 -20.92 -3.40
CA ASN A 322 34.22 -21.08 -2.25
C ASN A 322 32.76 -21.28 -2.65
N LEU A 323 32.09 -22.25 -2.02
CA LEU A 323 30.64 -22.42 -2.11
C LEU A 323 29.95 -21.43 -1.20
N LEU A 324 29.09 -20.56 -1.74
CA LEU A 324 28.54 -19.44 -0.99
C LEU A 324 27.05 -19.24 -1.26
N THR A 325 26.34 -18.64 -0.29
CA THR A 325 24.94 -18.24 -0.41
C THR A 325 24.70 -16.87 0.23
N GLY A 326 23.86 -16.06 -0.39
CA GLY A 326 23.49 -14.73 0.12
C GLY A 326 24.61 -13.69 0.00
N ASP A 327 24.26 -12.42 0.25
CA ASP A 327 25.14 -11.30 -0.09
C ASP A 327 26.32 -11.14 0.82
N GLN A 328 26.13 -11.39 2.12
CA GLN A 328 27.22 -11.19 3.08
C GLN A 328 28.36 -12.18 2.82
N SER A 329 28.06 -13.46 2.59
CA SER A 329 29.09 -14.45 2.29
C SER A 329 29.73 -14.24 0.90
N PHE A 330 28.94 -13.78 -0.09
CA PHE A 330 29.46 -13.35 -1.39
C PHE A 330 30.42 -12.16 -1.26
N SER A 331 30.00 -11.15 -0.50
CA SER A 331 30.74 -9.92 -0.21
C SER A 331 32.07 -10.21 0.48
N GLU A 332 32.07 -11.04 1.52
CA GLU A 332 33.28 -11.44 2.24
C GLU A 332 34.26 -12.18 1.32
N ALA A 333 33.76 -13.14 0.53
CA ALA A 333 34.59 -13.90 -0.39
C ALA A 333 35.19 -13.07 -1.52
N LEU A 334 34.39 -12.18 -2.11
CA LEU A 334 34.90 -11.27 -3.15
C LEU A 334 35.94 -10.30 -2.58
N SER A 335 35.77 -9.85 -1.33
CA SER A 335 36.76 -9.02 -0.62
C SER A 335 38.11 -9.74 -0.43
N LEU A 336 38.09 -11.07 -0.35
CA LEU A 336 39.27 -11.94 -0.35
C LEU A 336 39.69 -12.42 -1.75
N SER A 337 39.10 -11.84 -2.81
CA SER A 337 39.32 -12.22 -4.21
C SER A 337 39.07 -13.71 -4.51
N LYS A 338 38.10 -14.33 -3.82
CA LYS A 338 37.74 -15.74 -4.02
C LYS A 338 36.80 -15.90 -5.22
N ILE A 339 37.00 -16.96 -5.98
CA ILE A 339 36.14 -17.35 -7.11
C ILE A 339 34.85 -17.95 -6.53
N ILE A 340 33.72 -17.44 -6.98
CA ILE A 340 32.43 -17.74 -6.35
C ILE A 340 31.80 -18.97 -7.00
N PHE A 341 31.43 -19.96 -6.19
CA PHE A 341 30.55 -21.07 -6.56
C PHE A 341 29.19 -20.86 -5.87
N TYR A 342 28.32 -20.07 -6.50
CA TYR A 342 27.17 -19.46 -5.83
C TYR A 342 25.90 -20.32 -5.83
N GLN A 343 25.40 -20.68 -4.65
CA GLN A 343 24.10 -21.34 -4.48
C GLN A 343 22.97 -20.29 -4.57
N ALA A 344 22.39 -20.13 -5.75
CA ALA A 344 21.28 -19.19 -5.94
C ALA A 344 19.96 -19.79 -5.43
N MET A 345 19.35 -19.14 -4.44
CA MET A 345 17.99 -19.46 -4.00
C MET A 345 16.92 -18.96 -4.99
N GLY A 346 15.69 -19.44 -4.83
CA GLY A 346 14.55 -19.00 -5.66
C GLY A 346 14.45 -17.47 -5.75
N TRP A 347 14.47 -16.79 -4.61
CA TRP A 347 14.44 -15.33 -4.52
C TRP A 347 15.77 -14.64 -4.89
N LYS A 348 16.89 -15.38 -5.02
CA LYS A 348 18.22 -14.86 -5.37
C LYS A 348 18.59 -15.09 -6.85
N LYS A 349 17.65 -15.57 -7.70
CA LYS A 349 17.96 -15.85 -9.11
C LYS A 349 18.30 -14.58 -9.91
N LYS A 350 17.59 -13.47 -9.70
CA LYS A 350 17.93 -12.18 -10.35
C LYS A 350 19.31 -11.68 -9.93
N PHE A 351 19.71 -11.87 -8.66
CA PHE A 351 21.08 -11.55 -8.22
C PHE A 351 22.12 -12.34 -9.02
N TYR A 352 21.93 -13.65 -9.18
CA TYR A 352 22.85 -14.47 -9.98
C TYR A 352 22.84 -14.08 -11.46
N ASN A 353 21.68 -13.74 -12.03
CA ASN A 353 21.61 -13.23 -13.39
C ASN A 353 22.35 -11.90 -13.55
N ALA A 354 22.23 -10.98 -12.59
CA ALA A 354 22.98 -9.74 -12.56
C ALA A 354 24.49 -9.99 -12.43
N LEU A 355 24.91 -10.99 -11.64
CA LEU A 355 26.29 -11.44 -11.56
C LEU A 355 26.79 -11.92 -12.92
N MET A 356 26.03 -12.78 -13.60
CA MET A 356 26.37 -13.26 -14.94
C MET A 356 26.53 -12.11 -15.92
N VAL A 357 25.54 -11.20 -16.00
CA VAL A 357 25.59 -10.02 -16.90
C VAL A 357 26.82 -9.17 -16.61
N THR A 358 27.05 -8.83 -15.34
CA THR A 358 28.18 -7.98 -14.95
C THR A 358 29.54 -8.64 -15.19
N SER A 359 29.59 -9.97 -15.12
CA SER A 359 30.79 -10.75 -15.39
C SER A 359 31.09 -10.95 -16.88
N GLN A 360 30.18 -10.62 -17.81
CA GLN A 360 30.40 -10.85 -19.26
C GLN A 360 31.59 -10.08 -19.84
N GLN A 361 31.96 -8.95 -19.23
CA GLN A 361 33.17 -8.21 -19.60
C GLN A 361 34.47 -8.96 -19.25
N TYR A 362 34.38 -10.00 -18.41
CA TYR A 362 35.47 -10.88 -17.99
C TYR A 362 35.24 -12.27 -18.55
N LYS A 363 35.93 -12.62 -19.64
CA LYS A 363 35.58 -13.78 -20.46
C LYS A 363 35.54 -15.09 -19.67
N MET A 364 36.58 -15.38 -18.90
CA MET A 364 36.67 -16.66 -18.18
C MET A 364 35.68 -16.72 -17.02
N LEU A 365 35.48 -15.61 -16.33
CA LEU A 365 34.56 -15.51 -15.20
C LEU A 365 33.10 -15.61 -15.66
N GLY A 366 32.74 -15.00 -16.79
CA GLY A 366 31.43 -15.16 -17.41
C GLY A 366 31.16 -16.60 -17.86
N GLU A 367 32.15 -17.27 -18.46
CA GLU A 367 32.07 -18.70 -18.80
C GLU A 367 31.93 -19.57 -17.53
N TRP A 368 32.68 -19.28 -16.46
CA TRP A 368 32.56 -19.96 -15.17
C TRP A 368 31.13 -19.90 -14.62
N PHE A 369 30.55 -18.70 -14.49
CA PHE A 369 29.19 -18.57 -13.98
C PHE A 369 28.15 -19.23 -14.89
N SER A 370 28.37 -19.24 -16.20
CA SER A 370 27.50 -19.94 -17.15
C SER A 370 27.54 -21.46 -16.91
N LEU A 371 28.74 -22.04 -16.75
CA LEU A 371 28.90 -23.47 -16.48
C LEU A 371 28.32 -23.89 -15.12
N VAL A 372 28.53 -23.07 -14.08
CA VAL A 372 28.00 -23.29 -12.73
C VAL A 372 26.48 -23.16 -12.68
N ASN A 373 25.88 -22.36 -13.56
CA ASN A 373 24.43 -22.20 -13.63
C ASN A 373 23.72 -23.53 -13.97
N GLU A 374 24.31 -24.31 -14.87
CA GLU A 374 23.74 -25.52 -15.43
C GLU A 374 23.94 -26.73 -14.51
N LYS A 375 22.84 -27.25 -13.94
CA LYS A 375 22.87 -28.44 -13.06
C LYS A 375 23.33 -29.70 -13.78
N SER A 376 23.17 -29.77 -15.09
CA SER A 376 23.54 -30.93 -15.92
C SER A 376 25.02 -30.97 -16.28
N THR A 377 25.76 -29.87 -16.10
CA THR A 377 27.21 -29.84 -16.38
C THR A 377 27.93 -30.86 -15.49
N PRO A 378 28.68 -31.84 -16.02
CA PRO A 378 29.44 -32.77 -15.20
C PRO A 378 30.50 -32.04 -14.35
N VAL A 379 30.75 -32.47 -13.11
CA VAL A 379 31.71 -31.76 -12.22
C VAL A 379 33.12 -31.79 -12.81
N LYS A 380 33.51 -32.87 -13.48
CA LYS A 380 34.78 -32.95 -14.20
C LYS A 380 34.98 -31.83 -15.23
N VAL A 381 33.93 -31.41 -15.94
CA VAL A 381 34.03 -30.28 -16.89
C VAL A 381 34.32 -28.97 -16.17
N LEU A 382 33.73 -28.76 -14.98
CA LEU A 382 34.03 -27.59 -14.15
C LEU A 382 35.48 -27.59 -13.69
N VAL A 383 36.00 -28.75 -13.28
CA VAL A 383 37.39 -28.92 -12.81
C VAL A 383 38.38 -28.71 -13.95
N ASP A 384 38.13 -29.30 -15.12
CA ASP A 384 38.98 -29.13 -16.30
C ASP A 384 39.03 -27.65 -16.74
N PHE A 385 37.88 -26.99 -16.74
CA PHE A 385 37.78 -25.56 -17.04
C PHE A 385 38.55 -24.71 -16.01
N TYR A 386 38.33 -24.95 -14.72
CA TYR A 386 39.02 -24.21 -13.66
C TYR A 386 40.53 -24.42 -13.71
N THR A 387 40.99 -25.67 -13.80
CA THR A 387 42.42 -26.00 -13.83
C THR A 387 43.12 -25.33 -15.00
N LYS A 388 42.48 -25.30 -16.17
CA LYS A 388 43.02 -24.65 -17.37
C LYS A 388 43.09 -23.12 -17.24
N ASN A 389 42.16 -22.51 -16.52
CA ASN A 389 41.97 -21.05 -16.51
C ASN A 389 42.19 -20.40 -15.12
N LYS A 390 42.72 -21.12 -14.12
CA LYS A 390 42.79 -20.70 -12.70
C LYS A 390 43.41 -19.32 -12.52
N GLU A 391 44.56 -19.06 -13.16
CA GLU A 391 45.26 -17.78 -13.05
C GLU A 391 44.45 -16.62 -13.64
N THR A 392 43.85 -16.81 -14.82
CA THR A 392 42.98 -15.82 -15.46
C THR A 392 41.72 -15.56 -14.63
N LEU A 393 41.08 -16.60 -14.10
CA LEU A 393 39.90 -16.46 -13.23
C LEU A 393 40.20 -15.66 -11.97
N LEU A 394 41.37 -15.87 -11.35
CA LEU A 394 41.81 -15.09 -10.21
C LEU A 394 42.02 -13.61 -10.57
N LEU A 395 42.67 -13.33 -11.70
CA LEU A 395 42.88 -11.96 -12.19
C LEU A 395 41.57 -11.24 -12.50
N GLU A 396 40.65 -11.92 -13.19
CA GLU A 396 39.33 -11.40 -13.52
C GLU A 396 38.47 -11.20 -12.26
N THR A 397 38.57 -12.10 -11.27
CA THR A 397 37.88 -11.95 -9.97
C THR A 397 38.38 -10.73 -9.20
N ARG A 398 39.70 -10.47 -9.17
CA ARG A 398 40.27 -9.24 -8.60
C ARG A 398 39.81 -7.98 -9.34
N SER A 399 39.68 -8.07 -10.66
CA SER A 399 39.17 -6.96 -11.48
C SER A 399 37.70 -6.69 -11.15
N LEU A 400 36.88 -7.73 -11.01
CA LEU A 400 35.49 -7.62 -10.56
C LEU A 400 35.39 -7.03 -9.14
N GLN A 401 36.24 -7.47 -8.21
CA GLN A 401 36.32 -6.89 -6.87
C GLN A 401 36.64 -5.40 -6.93
N THR A 402 37.62 -4.99 -7.74
CA THR A 402 38.02 -3.58 -7.89
C THR A 402 36.88 -2.75 -8.46
N TYR A 403 36.20 -3.25 -9.49
CA TYR A 403 35.00 -2.63 -10.05
C TYR A 403 33.89 -2.46 -9.01
N PHE A 404 33.59 -3.51 -8.22
CA PHE A 404 32.58 -3.39 -7.16
C PHE A 404 33.01 -2.47 -6.02
N ALA A 405 34.28 -2.42 -5.67
CA ALA A 405 34.78 -1.49 -4.67
C ALA A 405 34.61 -0.02 -5.11
N ALA A 406 34.76 0.26 -6.40
CA ALA A 406 34.61 1.61 -6.97
C ALA A 406 33.14 2.02 -7.17
N ASP A 407 32.35 1.18 -7.84
CA ASP A 407 31.03 1.58 -8.37
C ASP A 407 29.85 0.92 -7.65
N LYS A 408 30.08 -0.20 -6.95
CA LYS A 408 29.03 -1.01 -6.28
C LYS A 408 29.38 -1.27 -4.81
N ASN A 409 29.96 -0.28 -4.14
CA ASN A 409 30.21 -0.34 -2.71
C ASN A 409 29.02 0.25 -1.95
N LEU A 410 28.29 -0.64 -1.25
CA LEU A 410 27.07 -0.30 -0.53
C LEU A 410 27.28 0.85 0.45
N LEU A 411 28.38 0.84 1.20
CA LEU A 411 28.63 1.83 2.23
C LEU A 411 28.87 3.21 1.63
N THR A 412 29.78 3.30 0.65
CA THR A 412 30.10 4.56 -0.03
C THR A 412 28.86 5.19 -0.66
N ASN A 413 28.09 4.38 -1.39
CA ASN A 413 26.88 4.84 -2.08
C ASN A 413 25.76 5.18 -1.11
N PHE A 414 25.59 4.42 -0.02
CA PHE A 414 24.58 4.69 0.99
C PHE A 414 24.87 5.95 1.80
N LEU A 415 26.14 6.24 2.13
CA LEU A 415 26.51 7.42 2.92
C LEU A 415 26.06 8.73 2.29
N MET A 416 26.14 8.85 0.96
CA MET A 416 25.65 10.03 0.23
C MET A 416 24.14 10.21 0.40
N ILE A 417 23.39 9.11 0.27
CA ILE A 417 21.92 9.11 0.41
C ILE A 417 21.54 9.43 1.86
N LEU A 418 22.21 8.81 2.84
CA LEU A 418 21.97 9.04 4.25
C LEU A 418 22.15 10.52 4.64
N ARG A 419 23.25 11.14 4.20
CA ARG A 419 23.52 12.58 4.43
C ARG A 419 22.48 13.47 3.77
N HIS A 420 22.07 13.14 2.54
CA HIS A 420 20.99 13.85 1.86
C HIS A 420 19.69 13.75 2.66
N SER A 421 19.23 12.55 3.02
CA SER A 421 17.99 12.35 3.79
C SER A 421 17.97 13.07 5.14
N LEU A 422 19.12 13.25 5.79
CA LEU A 422 19.24 13.98 7.07
C LEU A 422 19.23 15.51 6.95
N SER A 423 19.42 16.04 5.74
CA SER A 423 19.55 17.48 5.47
C SER A 423 18.48 18.04 4.52
N SER A 424 17.81 17.18 3.75
CA SER A 424 16.79 17.59 2.77
C SER A 424 15.53 18.12 3.42
N GLU A 425 15.00 19.20 2.85
CA GLU A 425 13.69 19.75 3.21
C GLU A 425 12.54 18.82 2.72
N PRO A 426 11.35 18.87 3.34
CA PRO A 426 10.20 18.04 2.98
C PRO A 426 9.88 17.98 1.48
N TYR A 427 9.94 19.12 0.78
CA TYR A 427 9.72 19.15 -0.67
C TYR A 427 10.74 18.31 -1.46
N GLN A 428 12.02 18.38 -1.08
CA GLN A 428 13.08 17.59 -1.74
C GLN A 428 12.94 16.10 -1.43
N GLN A 429 12.58 15.76 -0.19
CA GLN A 429 12.28 14.38 0.19
C GLN A 429 11.10 13.82 -0.62
N PHE A 430 10.05 14.63 -0.82
CA PHE A 430 8.91 14.25 -1.66
C PHE A 430 9.31 14.00 -3.11
N MET A 431 10.16 14.85 -3.70
CA MET A 431 10.68 14.61 -5.06
C MET A 431 11.42 13.28 -5.15
N GLY A 432 12.32 13.01 -4.20
CA GLY A 432 13.05 11.73 -4.13
C GLY A 432 12.13 10.53 -3.98
N PHE A 433 11.05 10.64 -3.21
CA PHE A 433 10.03 9.59 -3.12
C PHE A 433 9.33 9.32 -4.45
N ILE A 434 8.93 10.37 -5.17
CA ILE A 434 8.27 10.21 -6.47
C ILE A 434 9.21 9.55 -7.49
N ASP A 435 10.48 9.92 -7.50
CA ASP A 435 11.49 9.29 -8.37
C ASP A 435 11.69 7.82 -7.99
N CYS A 436 11.77 7.51 -6.70
CA CYS A 436 11.88 6.14 -6.20
C CYS A 436 10.66 5.28 -6.57
N LEU A 437 9.44 5.83 -6.43
CA LEU A 437 8.19 5.18 -6.81
C LEU A 437 8.15 4.86 -8.30
N LYS A 438 8.58 5.77 -9.17
CA LYS A 438 8.64 5.54 -10.62
C LYS A 438 9.67 4.51 -11.01
N GLN A 439 10.85 4.57 -10.40
CA GLN A 439 11.94 3.64 -10.73
C GLN A 439 11.61 2.22 -10.26
N ASN A 440 10.83 2.10 -9.18
CA ASN A 440 10.58 0.83 -8.51
C ASN A 440 9.13 0.71 -8.00
N PRO A 441 8.12 0.69 -8.89
CA PRO A 441 6.71 0.74 -8.52
C PRO A 441 6.26 -0.46 -7.67
N LEU A 442 6.86 -1.64 -7.88
CA LEU A 442 6.51 -2.85 -7.15
C LEU A 442 6.77 -2.77 -5.63
N PHE A 443 7.70 -1.92 -5.17
CA PHE A 443 7.95 -1.73 -3.74
C PHE A 443 6.77 -1.09 -3.01
N TYR A 444 6.01 -0.24 -3.72
CA TYR A 444 4.91 0.54 -3.16
C TYR A 444 3.54 -0.03 -3.55
N ALA A 445 3.52 -1.10 -4.33
CA ALA A 445 2.30 -1.70 -4.80
C ALA A 445 1.62 -2.52 -3.71
N ASP A 446 0.31 -2.34 -3.55
CA ASP A 446 -0.51 -3.00 -2.53
C ASP A 446 -1.79 -3.62 -3.12
N GLU A 447 -2.11 -3.32 -4.38
CA GLU A 447 -3.28 -3.84 -5.07
C GLU A 447 -2.89 -4.72 -6.26
N LYS A 448 -3.44 -5.95 -6.29
CA LYS A 448 -3.30 -6.85 -7.43
C LYS A 448 -4.31 -6.46 -8.50
N GLN A 449 -3.84 -6.20 -9.71
CA GLN A 449 -4.74 -5.86 -10.81
C GLN A 449 -5.59 -7.06 -11.24
N GLN A 450 -6.90 -6.86 -11.40
CA GLN A 450 -7.88 -7.94 -11.60
C GLN A 450 -7.63 -8.82 -12.85
N LYS A 451 -6.89 -8.32 -13.85
CA LYS A 451 -6.69 -8.98 -15.15
C LYS A 451 -5.23 -9.34 -15.44
N THR A 452 -4.30 -9.02 -14.55
CA THR A 452 -2.87 -9.25 -14.75
C THR A 452 -2.27 -9.86 -13.48
N THR A 453 -1.04 -10.37 -13.58
CA THR A 453 -0.23 -10.74 -12.41
C THR A 453 0.50 -9.53 -11.81
N GLU A 454 0.22 -8.33 -12.32
CA GLU A 454 0.92 -7.11 -11.96
C GLU A 454 0.28 -6.46 -10.72
N TYR A 455 1.14 -5.86 -9.91
CA TYR A 455 0.77 -5.13 -8.72
C TYR A 455 0.96 -3.63 -8.98
N SER A 456 0.00 -2.81 -8.55
CA SER A 456 0.09 -1.35 -8.58
C SER A 456 -0.17 -0.73 -7.22
N ILE A 457 0.31 0.49 -7.02
CA ILE A 457 -0.04 1.29 -5.84
C ILE A 457 -1.53 1.66 -5.93
N SER A 458 -2.24 1.48 -4.82
CA SER A 458 -3.64 1.86 -4.68
C SER A 458 -3.78 3.36 -4.43
N SER A 459 -4.98 3.90 -4.67
CA SER A 459 -5.31 5.30 -4.33
C SER A 459 -5.10 5.58 -2.84
N GLU A 460 -5.43 4.61 -1.99
CA GLU A 460 -5.30 4.74 -0.54
C GLU A 460 -3.84 4.78 -0.12
N ALA A 461 -3.00 3.86 -0.60
CA ALA A 461 -1.57 3.85 -0.31
C ALA A 461 -0.90 5.15 -0.78
N LEU A 462 -1.16 5.59 -2.02
CA LEU A 462 -0.63 6.86 -2.52
C LEU A 462 -1.06 8.03 -1.64
N THR A 463 -2.33 8.05 -1.21
CA THR A 463 -2.86 9.09 -0.30
C THR A 463 -2.12 9.08 1.04
N GLN A 464 -1.81 7.92 1.61
CA GLN A 464 -1.04 7.81 2.86
C GLN A 464 0.38 8.36 2.71
N HIS A 465 1.08 7.99 1.62
CA HIS A 465 2.41 8.51 1.32
C HIS A 465 2.42 10.03 1.13
N VAL A 466 1.48 10.58 0.34
CA VAL A 466 1.38 12.03 0.12
C VAL A 466 1.06 12.76 1.43
N ASN A 467 0.13 12.25 2.23
CA ASN A 467 -0.22 12.84 3.53
C ASN A 467 0.96 12.89 4.50
N TYR A 468 1.85 11.90 4.49
CA TYR A 468 3.08 11.94 5.28
C TYR A 468 3.89 13.20 4.95
N TYR A 469 4.17 13.45 3.66
CA TYR A 469 4.95 14.60 3.22
C TYR A 469 4.25 15.94 3.52
N LEU A 470 2.93 15.99 3.35
CA LEU A 470 2.14 17.16 3.72
C LEU A 470 2.08 17.40 5.23
N ASN A 471 2.25 16.38 6.07
CA ASN A 471 2.30 16.51 7.53
C ASN A 471 3.64 17.03 8.05
N ILE A 472 4.74 16.71 7.36
CA ILE A 472 6.08 17.18 7.74
C ILE A 472 6.44 18.54 7.12
N ALA A 473 5.76 18.95 6.04
CA ALA A 473 5.91 20.26 5.44
C ALA A 473 5.57 21.39 6.43
N GLY A 474 6.49 22.34 6.58
CA GLY A 474 6.47 23.32 7.68
C GLY A 474 5.44 24.44 7.52
N ASN A 475 4.99 24.73 6.29
CA ASN A 475 4.07 25.82 6.00
C ASN A 475 3.19 25.54 4.76
N SER A 476 2.17 26.38 4.54
CA SER A 476 1.22 26.23 3.42
C SER A 476 1.89 26.36 2.06
N HIS A 477 2.90 27.22 1.91
CA HIS A 477 3.61 27.41 0.65
C HIS A 477 4.35 26.12 0.23
N GLU A 478 5.03 25.47 1.17
CA GLU A 478 5.70 24.20 0.91
C GLU A 478 4.71 23.07 0.57
N LYS A 479 3.57 23.00 1.27
CA LYS A 479 2.50 22.04 0.95
C LYS A 479 1.95 22.24 -0.46
N ASN A 480 1.75 23.48 -0.90
CA ASN A 480 1.30 23.78 -2.25
C ASN A 480 2.38 23.50 -3.31
N ARG A 481 3.67 23.62 -2.97
CA ARG A 481 4.76 23.15 -3.84
C ARG A 481 4.75 21.63 -4.01
N ILE A 482 4.55 20.88 -2.92
CA ILE A 482 4.39 19.42 -2.94
C ILE A 482 3.20 19.02 -3.82
N LEU A 483 2.05 19.67 -3.63
CA LEU A 483 0.85 19.44 -4.44
C LEU A 483 1.09 19.75 -5.92
N ALA A 484 1.69 20.89 -6.24
CA ALA A 484 1.98 21.27 -7.63
C ALA A 484 2.89 20.23 -8.31
N TYR A 485 3.92 19.75 -7.60
CA TYR A 485 4.78 18.68 -8.12
C TYR A 485 3.98 17.39 -8.32
N LEU A 486 3.20 16.95 -7.32
CA LEU A 486 2.34 15.76 -7.44
C LEU A 486 1.43 15.84 -8.66
N ASN A 487 0.78 16.99 -8.92
CA ASN A 487 -0.12 17.17 -10.04
C ASN A 487 0.58 16.91 -11.39
N THR A 488 1.86 17.31 -11.53
CA THR A 488 2.63 17.06 -12.76
C THR A 488 3.04 15.60 -12.94
N GLN A 489 3.04 14.81 -11.86
CA GLN A 489 3.53 13.43 -11.86
C GLN A 489 2.41 12.40 -11.74
N LEU A 490 1.22 12.77 -11.23
CA LEU A 490 0.17 11.85 -10.81
C LEU A 490 -0.22 10.83 -11.90
N ASP A 491 -0.43 11.28 -13.13
CA ASP A 491 -0.83 10.42 -14.25
C ASP A 491 0.24 9.39 -14.64
N SER A 492 1.51 9.62 -14.26
CA SER A 492 2.60 8.65 -14.44
C SER A 492 2.75 7.66 -13.29
N LEU A 493 2.08 7.90 -12.15
CA LEU A 493 2.15 7.06 -10.96
C LEU A 493 0.97 6.10 -10.87
N ILE A 494 -0.22 6.59 -11.19
CA ILE A 494 -1.47 5.85 -11.06
C ILE A 494 -2.46 6.33 -12.12
N ASN A 495 -3.19 5.40 -12.72
CA ASN A 495 -4.20 5.72 -13.70
C ASN A 495 -5.55 5.96 -13.01
N PHE A 496 -5.85 7.22 -12.70
CA PHE A 496 -7.14 7.59 -12.14
C PHE A 496 -8.13 8.00 -13.22
N SER A 497 -9.35 7.46 -13.13
CA SER A 497 -10.53 8.05 -13.74
C SER A 497 -10.80 9.45 -13.17
N SER A 498 -11.57 10.27 -13.89
CA SER A 498 -12.05 11.57 -13.39
C SER A 498 -12.72 11.44 -12.02
N PHE A 499 -13.44 10.34 -11.80
CA PHE A 499 -14.10 10.05 -10.54
C PHE A 499 -13.09 9.87 -9.39
N GLU A 500 -12.09 9.02 -9.59
CA GLU A 500 -11.06 8.72 -8.58
C GLU A 500 -10.17 9.93 -8.30
N LYS A 501 -9.84 10.75 -9.31
CA LYS A 501 -9.08 12.00 -9.12
C LYS A 501 -9.78 12.94 -8.14
N VAL A 502 -11.08 13.15 -8.31
CA VAL A 502 -11.86 14.03 -7.42
C VAL A 502 -11.89 13.48 -5.99
N LEU A 503 -12.07 12.16 -5.82
CA LEU A 503 -12.03 11.53 -4.50
C LEU A 503 -10.66 11.66 -3.83
N PHE A 504 -9.58 11.41 -4.57
CA PHE A 504 -8.21 11.53 -4.11
C PHE A 504 -7.90 12.95 -3.59
N TYR A 505 -8.12 13.97 -4.42
CA TYR A 505 -7.86 15.36 -4.02
C TYR A 505 -8.80 15.86 -2.92
N ARG A 506 -10.07 15.40 -2.90
CA ARG A 506 -10.98 15.69 -1.79
C ARG A 506 -10.45 15.14 -0.47
N ALA A 507 -9.91 13.92 -0.47
CA ALA A 507 -9.32 13.31 0.73
C ALA A 507 -8.09 14.07 1.22
N LEU A 508 -7.26 14.61 0.30
CA LEU A 508 -6.14 15.48 0.67
C LEU A 508 -6.62 16.82 1.22
N LYS A 509 -7.58 17.49 0.56
CA LYS A 509 -8.11 18.80 0.97
C LYS A 509 -8.81 18.74 2.33
N SER A 510 -9.49 17.64 2.66
CA SER A 510 -10.16 17.49 3.96
C SER A 510 -9.16 17.39 5.12
N LYS A 511 -8.03 16.71 4.92
CA LYS A 511 -6.93 16.61 5.90
C LYS A 511 -6.05 17.86 5.91
N HIS A 512 -5.93 18.55 4.77
CA HIS A 512 -5.09 19.72 4.58
C HIS A 512 -5.86 20.87 3.90
N PRO A 513 -6.71 21.60 4.66
CA PRO A 513 -7.57 22.66 4.11
C PRO A 513 -6.81 23.80 3.40
N GLN A 514 -5.54 24.01 3.71
CA GLN A 514 -4.67 25.03 3.11
C GLN A 514 -4.24 24.72 1.66
N LEU A 515 -4.48 23.50 1.17
CA LEU A 515 -4.06 23.10 -0.17
C LEU A 515 -4.82 23.85 -1.27
N GLU A 516 -4.12 24.39 -2.25
CA GLU A 516 -4.69 25.08 -3.41
C GLU A 516 -5.16 24.06 -4.47
N ILE A 517 -6.23 23.33 -4.14
CA ILE A 517 -6.90 22.38 -5.03
C ILE A 517 -8.13 23.07 -5.63
N THR A 518 -8.22 23.08 -6.96
CA THR A 518 -9.39 23.56 -7.72
C THR A 518 -9.71 22.57 -8.82
N PHE A 519 -10.98 22.17 -8.93
CA PHE A 519 -11.44 21.28 -10.00
C PHE A 519 -11.98 22.07 -11.21
N THR A 520 -11.63 21.63 -12.42
CA THR A 520 -12.20 22.14 -13.66
C THR A 520 -13.62 21.63 -13.85
N ALA A 521 -14.42 22.35 -14.65
CA ALA A 521 -15.80 21.97 -14.95
C ALA A 521 -15.92 20.59 -15.60
N SER A 522 -15.05 20.29 -16.57
CA SER A 522 -14.99 18.98 -17.24
C SER A 522 -14.81 17.83 -16.25
N LEU A 523 -13.82 17.94 -15.36
CA LEU A 523 -13.52 16.91 -14.35
C LEU A 523 -14.70 16.71 -13.40
N MET A 524 -15.36 17.80 -12.98
CA MET A 524 -16.54 17.74 -12.12
C MET A 524 -17.75 17.11 -12.80
N ILE A 525 -18.02 17.47 -14.05
CA ILE A 525 -19.10 16.90 -14.85
C ILE A 525 -18.89 15.38 -15.02
N ASP A 526 -17.67 14.95 -15.34
CA ASP A 526 -17.34 13.53 -15.45
C ASP A 526 -17.47 12.80 -14.11
N TYR A 527 -17.03 13.41 -13.00
CA TYR A 527 -17.24 12.86 -11.65
C TYR A 527 -18.73 12.63 -11.38
N LEU A 528 -19.57 13.63 -11.62
CA LEU A 528 -21.02 13.56 -11.38
C LEU A 528 -21.70 12.47 -12.22
N LYS A 529 -21.29 12.29 -13.49
CA LYS A 529 -21.81 11.24 -14.37
C LYS A 529 -21.53 9.83 -13.82
N ASN A 530 -20.42 9.65 -13.10
CA ASN A 530 -20.00 8.36 -12.55
C ASN A 530 -20.45 8.10 -11.11
N ILE A 531 -21.15 9.04 -10.46
CA ILE A 531 -21.73 8.80 -9.13
C ILE A 531 -22.75 7.66 -9.21
N LEU A 532 -22.65 6.72 -8.27
CA LEU A 532 -23.60 5.62 -8.12
C LEU A 532 -25.02 6.12 -7.86
N GLU A 533 -25.95 5.60 -8.66
CA GLU A 533 -27.39 5.77 -8.41
C GLU A 533 -27.80 4.87 -7.26
N LEU A 534 -28.46 5.44 -6.27
CA LEU A 534 -28.92 4.72 -5.09
C LEU A 534 -30.33 4.20 -5.36
N ASN A 535 -30.55 2.89 -5.20
CA ASN A 535 -31.90 2.31 -5.24
C ASN A 535 -32.30 1.96 -3.80
N LEU A 536 -33.06 2.84 -3.15
CA LEU A 536 -33.31 2.77 -1.71
C LEU A 536 -34.77 2.49 -1.42
N GLU A 537 -35.00 1.72 -0.35
CA GLU A 537 -36.32 1.48 0.22
C GLU A 537 -36.85 2.77 0.86
N ILE A 538 -38.10 3.11 0.55
CA ILE A 538 -38.72 4.33 1.06
C ILE A 538 -39.64 4.00 2.23
N CYS A 539 -39.42 4.67 3.36
CA CYS A 539 -40.20 4.54 4.58
C CYS A 539 -41.12 5.74 4.80
N ASP A 540 -42.21 5.50 5.53
CA ASP A 540 -43.08 6.54 6.08
C ASP A 540 -42.42 7.25 7.27
N LEU A 541 -43.07 8.29 7.80
CA LEU A 541 -42.59 9.07 8.96
C LEU A 541 -42.42 8.25 10.24
N ARG A 542 -42.91 7.01 10.30
CA ARG A 542 -42.77 6.09 11.44
C ARG A 542 -41.69 5.04 11.19
N GLY A 543 -40.95 5.14 10.08
CA GLY A 543 -39.92 4.18 9.68
C GLY A 543 -40.48 2.89 9.09
N ALA A 544 -41.77 2.83 8.75
CA ALA A 544 -42.37 1.64 8.13
C ALA A 544 -42.25 1.71 6.60
N PRO A 545 -41.89 0.61 5.90
CA PRO A 545 -41.74 0.62 4.45
C PRO A 545 -43.06 0.98 3.75
N ILE A 546 -43.01 1.91 2.80
CA ILE A 546 -44.17 2.28 1.98
C ILE A 546 -44.46 1.14 1.01
N ARG A 547 -45.72 0.69 0.99
CA ARG A 547 -46.17 -0.40 0.11
C ARG A 547 -47.01 0.16 -1.03
N ILE A 548 -46.71 -0.29 -2.24
CA ILE A 548 -47.45 0.08 -3.46
C ILE A 548 -48.10 -1.16 -4.09
N ASN A 549 -49.26 -0.96 -4.71
CA ASN A 549 -49.94 -1.98 -5.48
C ASN A 549 -49.29 -2.06 -6.88
N LEU A 550 -48.94 -3.26 -7.35
CA LEU A 550 -48.50 -3.45 -8.72
C LEU A 550 -49.66 -3.15 -9.70
N PRO A 551 -49.39 -2.52 -10.86
CA PRO A 551 -50.37 -2.49 -11.93
C PRO A 551 -50.63 -3.93 -12.40
N PRO A 552 -51.88 -4.28 -12.77
CA PRO A 552 -52.20 -5.63 -13.25
C PRO A 552 -51.38 -5.93 -14.50
N GLN A 553 -50.57 -6.99 -14.47
CA GLN A 553 -49.88 -7.48 -15.67
C GLN A 553 -50.91 -8.17 -16.57
N GLU A 554 -50.93 -7.81 -17.85
CA GLU A 554 -51.70 -8.51 -18.88
C GLU A 554 -51.09 -9.90 -19.12
N THR A 555 -51.42 -10.86 -18.28
CA THR A 555 -51.36 -12.28 -18.62
C THR A 555 -52.60 -12.98 -18.10
N LEU A 556 -53.38 -13.51 -19.05
CA LEU A 556 -54.43 -14.50 -18.83
C LEU A 556 -53.81 -15.72 -18.13
N VAL A 557 -54.23 -16.02 -16.90
CA VAL A 557 -54.74 -17.33 -16.43
C VAL A 557 -55.19 -17.17 -14.97
N ASP A 558 -56.38 -17.73 -14.71
CA ASP A 558 -57.07 -17.82 -13.43
C ASP A 558 -56.18 -18.05 -12.20
N SER A 559 -56.25 -17.15 -11.21
CA SER A 559 -56.21 -17.52 -9.78
C SER A 559 -56.53 -16.30 -8.90
N GLU A 560 -57.07 -16.61 -7.73
CA GLU A 560 -57.64 -15.73 -6.71
C GLU A 560 -56.73 -14.56 -6.28
N GLU A 561 -57.38 -13.46 -5.89
CA GLU A 561 -56.84 -12.21 -5.35
C GLU A 561 -55.65 -12.41 -4.40
N ALA A 562 -54.44 -12.29 -4.94
CA ALA A 562 -53.27 -11.92 -4.15
C ALA A 562 -53.00 -10.44 -4.39
N ASN A 563 -53.46 -9.60 -3.46
CA ASN A 563 -52.98 -8.22 -3.28
C ASN A 563 -51.45 -8.27 -3.05
N SER A 564 -50.69 -8.31 -4.15
CA SER A 564 -49.24 -8.34 -4.15
C SER A 564 -48.72 -6.92 -3.95
N GLN A 565 -48.86 -6.44 -2.71
CA GLN A 565 -48.21 -5.22 -2.27
C GLN A 565 -46.70 -5.43 -2.27
N THR A 566 -45.98 -4.57 -2.99
CA THR A 566 -44.51 -4.57 -3.01
C THR A 566 -43.98 -3.35 -2.28
N ILE A 567 -42.77 -3.46 -1.74
CA ILE A 567 -42.08 -2.36 -1.07
C ILE A 567 -41.64 -1.33 -2.14
N LEU A 568 -41.86 -0.05 -1.86
CA LEU A 568 -41.45 1.03 -2.74
C LEU A 568 -39.93 1.22 -2.67
N TYR A 569 -39.28 1.04 -3.82
CA TYR A 569 -37.90 1.44 -4.05
C TYR A 569 -37.86 2.61 -5.03
N GLU A 570 -36.98 3.59 -4.77
CA GLU A 570 -36.78 4.72 -5.65
C GLU A 570 -35.29 4.94 -5.95
N LYS A 571 -35.01 5.26 -7.22
CA LYS A 571 -33.68 5.64 -7.67
C LYS A 571 -33.42 7.11 -7.36
N MET A 572 -32.31 7.42 -6.73
CA MET A 572 -31.96 8.79 -6.37
C MET A 572 -30.45 9.03 -6.36
N ILE A 573 -30.08 10.31 -6.42
CA ILE A 573 -28.70 10.77 -6.23
C ILE A 573 -28.51 11.27 -4.79
N GLY A 574 -27.46 10.80 -4.11
CA GLY A 574 -27.07 11.31 -2.79
C GLY A 574 -26.39 12.68 -2.90
N LEU A 575 -27.02 13.73 -2.35
CA LEU A 575 -26.51 15.10 -2.45
C LEU A 575 -25.17 15.30 -1.74
N GLY A 576 -24.91 14.56 -0.67
CA GLY A 576 -23.65 14.53 0.05
C GLY A 576 -22.49 14.17 -0.84
N ILE A 577 -22.64 13.10 -1.61
CA ILE A 577 -21.60 12.65 -2.54
C ILE A 577 -21.49 13.63 -3.72
N ALA A 578 -22.63 14.04 -4.29
CA ALA A 578 -22.64 14.92 -5.46
C ALA A 578 -22.11 16.33 -5.21
N LEU A 579 -22.50 16.95 -4.10
CA LEU A 579 -22.26 18.37 -3.85
C LEU A 579 -20.98 18.64 -3.06
N THR A 580 -20.49 17.71 -2.24
CA THR A 580 -19.29 17.98 -1.42
C THR A 580 -18.09 18.44 -2.26
N PRO A 581 -17.74 17.79 -3.39
CA PRO A 581 -16.58 18.24 -4.16
C PRO A 581 -16.79 19.57 -4.89
N LEU A 582 -18.04 20.01 -5.11
CA LEU A 582 -18.33 21.32 -5.71
C LEU A 582 -17.88 22.47 -4.80
N SER A 583 -17.78 22.27 -3.48
CA SER A 583 -17.19 23.26 -2.57
C SER A 583 -15.69 23.52 -2.81
N ILE A 584 -15.02 22.60 -3.51
CA ILE A 584 -13.61 22.69 -3.91
C ILE A 584 -13.49 23.21 -5.36
N ALA A 585 -14.54 23.04 -6.16
CA ALA A 585 -14.61 23.62 -7.49
C ALA A 585 -14.82 25.14 -7.41
N THR A 586 -14.20 25.88 -8.32
CA THR A 586 -14.53 27.30 -8.53
C THR A 586 -15.82 27.39 -9.37
N PHE A 587 -16.93 26.87 -8.84
CA PHE A 587 -18.19 26.72 -9.59
C PHE A 587 -18.72 28.05 -10.16
N HIS A 588 -18.44 29.17 -9.50
CA HIS A 588 -18.75 30.51 -10.02
C HIS A 588 -18.02 30.86 -11.32
N GLN A 589 -16.89 30.19 -11.62
CA GLN A 589 -16.12 30.34 -12.86
C GLN A 589 -16.61 29.41 -13.98
N PHE A 590 -17.55 28.51 -13.72
CA PHE A 590 -18.11 27.64 -14.75
C PHE A 590 -18.94 28.48 -15.72
N THR A 591 -18.87 28.14 -17.00
CA THR A 591 -19.74 28.73 -18.01
C THR A 591 -21.20 28.35 -17.76
N GLU A 592 -22.13 29.13 -18.33
CA GLU A 592 -23.57 28.87 -18.23
C GLU A 592 -23.91 27.43 -18.68
N ARG A 593 -23.30 26.97 -19.77
CA ARG A 593 -23.48 25.61 -20.31
C ARG A 593 -23.03 24.53 -19.33
N GLU A 594 -21.88 24.71 -18.69
CA GLU A 594 -21.33 23.75 -17.72
C GLU A 594 -22.15 23.71 -16.43
N LYS A 595 -22.66 24.86 -15.98
CA LYS A 595 -23.58 24.95 -14.83
C LYS A 595 -24.89 24.20 -15.13
N LEU A 596 -25.47 24.41 -16.31
CA LEU A 596 -26.68 23.70 -16.75
C LEU A 596 -26.46 22.19 -16.80
N GLU A 597 -25.37 21.74 -17.42
CA GLU A 597 -25.05 20.31 -17.51
C GLU A 597 -24.85 19.68 -16.12
N THR A 598 -24.13 20.37 -15.22
CA THR A 598 -23.94 19.93 -13.83
C THR A 598 -25.27 19.69 -13.11
N LEU A 599 -26.19 20.66 -13.19
CA LEU A 599 -27.50 20.58 -12.55
C LEU A 599 -28.37 19.47 -13.15
N GLN A 600 -28.36 19.31 -14.47
CA GLN A 600 -29.07 18.24 -15.16
C GLN A 600 -28.59 16.85 -14.72
N ILE A 601 -27.27 16.67 -14.54
CA ILE A 601 -26.70 15.40 -14.09
C ILE A 601 -27.09 15.08 -12.66
N ILE A 602 -27.13 16.08 -11.76
CA ILE A 602 -27.58 15.91 -10.37
C ILE A 602 -29.05 15.48 -10.33
N MET A 603 -29.89 16.06 -11.18
CA MET A 603 -31.33 15.79 -11.25
C MET A 603 -31.71 14.59 -12.12
N ARG A 604 -30.75 13.84 -12.69
CA ARG A 604 -31.02 12.81 -13.72
C ARG A 604 -31.94 11.67 -13.27
N CYS A 605 -31.97 11.36 -11.97
CA CYS A 605 -32.84 10.32 -11.42
C CYS A 605 -34.25 10.81 -11.10
N GLY A 606 -34.51 12.12 -11.19
CA GLY A 606 -35.78 12.73 -10.81
C GLY A 606 -36.05 12.79 -9.30
N ALA A 607 -35.11 12.33 -8.46
CA ALA A 607 -35.19 12.38 -7.00
C ALA A 607 -33.78 12.47 -6.39
N VAL A 608 -33.69 13.09 -5.21
CA VAL A 608 -32.42 13.29 -4.48
C VAL A 608 -32.54 12.91 -3.01
N ARG A 609 -31.44 12.39 -2.44
CA ARG A 609 -31.33 12.14 -0.99
C ARG A 609 -30.58 13.29 -0.33
N TYR A 610 -31.22 13.91 0.66
CA TYR A 610 -30.61 14.91 1.51
C TYR A 610 -29.91 14.25 2.71
N ASP A 611 -28.58 14.27 2.66
CA ASP A 611 -27.68 13.62 3.63
C ASP A 611 -26.47 14.51 4.00
N THR A 612 -26.48 15.80 3.62
CA THR A 612 -25.44 16.76 4.04
C THR A 612 -26.00 18.18 4.24
N PRO A 613 -25.61 18.89 5.32
CA PRO A 613 -25.84 20.34 5.47
C PRO A 613 -24.99 21.21 4.52
N GLN A 614 -24.02 20.62 3.79
CA GLN A 614 -23.18 21.36 2.84
C GLN A 614 -23.97 21.84 1.61
N ALA A 615 -25.11 21.20 1.32
CA ALA A 615 -26.05 21.64 0.30
C ALA A 615 -26.53 23.07 0.56
N ASP A 616 -26.73 23.43 1.84
CA ASP A 616 -27.20 24.75 2.29
C ASP A 616 -26.29 25.88 1.82
N ASN A 617 -24.97 25.70 1.92
CA ASN A 617 -24.00 26.74 1.56
C ASN A 617 -23.89 26.88 0.05
N LEU A 618 -23.91 25.76 -0.68
CA LEU A 618 -23.82 25.77 -2.13
C LEU A 618 -25.05 26.44 -2.78
N VAL A 619 -26.25 26.18 -2.26
CA VAL A 619 -27.49 26.84 -2.74
C VAL A 619 -27.42 28.35 -2.49
N VAL A 620 -26.94 28.77 -1.32
CA VAL A 620 -26.75 30.20 -1.00
C VAL A 620 -25.72 30.84 -1.92
N ASP A 621 -24.56 30.22 -2.13
CA ASP A 621 -23.51 30.74 -3.01
C ASP A 621 -24.01 30.90 -4.44
N PHE A 622 -24.82 29.94 -4.90
CA PHE A 622 -25.41 29.99 -6.23
C PHE A 622 -26.41 31.13 -6.39
N LEU A 623 -27.37 31.24 -5.46
CA LEU A 623 -28.37 32.31 -5.49
C LEU A 623 -27.73 33.70 -5.32
N THR A 624 -26.53 33.78 -4.74
CA THR A 624 -25.78 35.04 -4.56
C THR A 624 -25.14 35.50 -5.87
N THR A 625 -24.67 34.57 -6.70
CA THR A 625 -23.76 34.87 -7.83
C THR A 625 -24.41 34.72 -9.20
N GLU A 626 -25.50 33.96 -9.32
CA GLU A 626 -26.09 33.63 -10.60
C GLU A 626 -27.12 34.66 -11.08
N THR A 627 -27.01 35.05 -12.36
CA THR A 627 -27.91 36.01 -13.01
C THR A 627 -28.50 35.47 -14.32
N HIS A 628 -27.99 34.37 -14.86
CA HIS A 628 -28.46 33.80 -16.12
C HIS A 628 -29.81 33.08 -15.95
N PRO A 629 -30.87 33.46 -16.69
CA PRO A 629 -32.24 32.97 -16.46
C PRO A 629 -32.40 31.44 -16.54
N GLN A 630 -31.75 30.78 -17.49
CA GLN A 630 -31.88 29.33 -17.67
C GLN A 630 -31.21 28.55 -16.53
N VAL A 631 -30.09 29.06 -16.04
CA VAL A 631 -29.28 28.45 -15.00
C VAL A 631 -29.99 28.63 -13.65
N LEU A 632 -30.54 29.81 -13.40
CA LEU A 632 -31.41 30.12 -12.27
C LEU A 632 -32.67 29.23 -12.25
N ARG A 633 -33.34 29.05 -13.39
CA ARG A 633 -34.50 28.15 -13.53
C ARG A 633 -34.18 26.69 -13.12
N GLN A 634 -33.03 26.16 -13.53
CA GLN A 634 -32.64 24.79 -13.16
C GLN A 634 -32.35 24.63 -11.66
N ILE A 635 -31.84 25.66 -10.99
CA ILE A 635 -31.67 25.62 -9.53
C ILE A 635 -32.97 25.73 -8.78
N LEU A 636 -33.90 26.56 -9.26
CA LEU A 636 -35.24 26.60 -8.69
C LEU A 636 -35.93 25.23 -8.83
N ARG A 637 -35.70 24.51 -9.94
CA ARG A 637 -36.15 23.12 -10.09
C ARG A 637 -35.51 22.16 -9.10
N LEU A 638 -34.20 22.23 -8.88
CA LEU A 638 -33.54 21.41 -7.87
C LEU A 638 -34.07 21.72 -6.45
N LEU A 639 -34.26 23.01 -6.15
CA LEU A 639 -34.63 23.49 -4.82
C LEU A 639 -36.10 23.21 -4.48
N PHE A 640 -37.01 23.39 -5.44
CA PHE A 640 -38.46 23.28 -5.21
C PHE A 640 -39.09 22.06 -5.87
N LEU A 641 -38.69 21.69 -7.08
CA LEU A 641 -39.44 20.73 -7.92
C LEU A 641 -38.76 19.37 -8.08
N THR A 642 -37.69 19.12 -7.33
CA THR A 642 -37.06 17.79 -7.26
C THR A 642 -37.41 17.14 -5.93
N PRO A 643 -38.16 16.01 -5.93
CA PRO A 643 -38.46 15.23 -4.74
C PRO A 643 -37.20 14.95 -3.93
N SER A 644 -37.23 15.33 -2.66
CA SER A 644 -36.08 15.22 -1.76
C SER A 644 -36.41 14.35 -0.54
N TYR A 645 -35.55 13.39 -0.26
CA TYR A 645 -35.76 12.39 0.79
C TYR A 645 -34.75 12.56 1.92
N GLN A 646 -35.17 12.40 3.17
CA GLN A 646 -34.30 12.55 4.33
C GLN A 646 -33.71 11.20 4.75
N LEU A 647 -32.42 11.16 5.03
CA LEU A 647 -31.78 10.01 5.70
C LEU A 647 -31.96 10.13 7.22
N ILE A 648 -32.59 9.14 7.84
CA ILE A 648 -32.74 9.03 9.30
C ILE A 648 -32.26 7.64 9.72
N ASP A 649 -31.20 7.61 10.53
CA ASP A 649 -30.40 6.43 10.86
C ASP A 649 -29.95 5.71 9.57
N ASP A 650 -30.50 4.54 9.28
CA ASP A 650 -30.23 3.74 8.07
C ASP A 650 -31.44 3.68 7.11
N THR A 651 -32.47 4.49 7.34
CA THR A 651 -33.71 4.50 6.54
C THR A 651 -33.91 5.80 5.78
N VAL A 652 -34.57 5.73 4.63
CA VAL A 652 -34.87 6.90 3.79
C VAL A 652 -36.35 7.22 3.92
N ILE A 653 -36.65 8.42 4.39
CA ILE A 653 -38.01 8.86 4.69
C ILE A 653 -38.44 9.96 3.72
N PHE A 654 -39.66 9.85 3.21
CA PHE A 654 -40.33 10.92 2.48
C PHE A 654 -41.34 11.62 3.37
N ASN A 655 -41.19 12.94 3.53
CA ASN A 655 -42.16 13.77 4.24
C ASN A 655 -42.95 14.64 3.25
N PRO A 656 -44.25 14.39 3.02
CA PRO A 656 -45.06 15.22 2.13
C PRO A 656 -45.16 16.70 2.55
N LYS A 657 -44.87 17.03 3.82
CA LYS A 657 -44.80 18.42 4.30
C LYS A 657 -43.44 19.09 4.07
N GLU A 658 -42.42 18.31 3.78
CA GLU A 658 -41.08 18.77 3.44
C GLU A 658 -40.62 18.11 2.12
N PRO A 659 -41.38 18.29 1.03
CA PRO A 659 -41.27 17.42 -0.15
C PRO A 659 -40.03 17.67 -1.01
N CYS A 660 -39.33 18.79 -0.79
CA CYS A 660 -38.18 19.22 -1.59
C CYS A 660 -37.10 19.86 -0.72
N LEU A 661 -35.94 20.08 -1.35
CA LEU A 661 -34.72 20.56 -0.69
C LEU A 661 -34.94 21.87 0.09
N PHE A 662 -35.77 22.79 -0.41
CA PHE A 662 -36.08 24.05 0.26
C PHE A 662 -36.54 23.85 1.71
N PHE A 663 -37.43 22.88 1.96
CA PHE A 663 -37.98 22.62 3.29
C PHE A 663 -37.05 21.80 4.19
N LEU A 664 -36.17 20.99 3.58
CA LEU A 664 -35.19 20.18 4.31
C LEU A 664 -33.99 20.99 4.78
N ILE A 665 -33.63 22.08 4.08
CA ILE A 665 -32.64 23.05 4.53
C ILE A 665 -33.18 23.78 5.77
N LYS A 666 -32.54 23.61 6.93
CA LYS A 666 -32.96 24.25 8.18
C LYS A 666 -32.12 25.47 8.54
N LYS A 667 -30.79 25.40 8.37
CA LYS A 667 -29.87 26.42 8.90
C LYS A 667 -29.91 27.72 8.09
N ASN A 668 -29.85 27.61 6.76
CA ASN A 668 -29.81 28.78 5.87
C ASN A 668 -31.19 29.17 5.31
N HIS A 669 -32.28 28.55 5.77
CA HIS A 669 -33.63 28.77 5.25
C HIS A 669 -34.04 30.26 5.22
N PRO A 670 -33.89 31.05 6.32
CA PRO A 670 -34.32 32.45 6.30
C PRO A 670 -33.55 33.29 5.28
N LYS A 671 -32.26 32.98 5.09
CA LYS A 671 -31.40 33.68 4.12
C LYS A 671 -31.80 33.35 2.69
N ILE A 672 -32.07 32.08 2.39
CA ILE A 672 -32.53 31.65 1.05
C ILE A 672 -33.87 32.32 0.73
N GLU A 673 -34.80 32.34 1.68
CA GLU A 673 -36.10 32.99 1.53
C GLU A 673 -35.95 34.50 1.24
N GLU A 674 -35.12 35.22 2.01
CA GLU A 674 -34.83 36.63 1.79
C GLU A 674 -34.24 36.89 0.39
N MET A 675 -33.30 36.05 -0.05
CA MET A 675 -32.67 36.17 -1.37
C MET A 675 -33.66 35.96 -2.51
N LEU A 676 -34.59 35.00 -2.37
CA LEU A 676 -35.63 34.74 -3.36
C LEU A 676 -36.63 35.90 -3.41
N VAL A 677 -37.12 36.37 -2.26
CA VAL A 677 -38.10 37.47 -2.16
C VAL A 677 -37.58 38.75 -2.80
N ASN A 678 -36.27 39.01 -2.71
CA ASN A 678 -35.62 40.19 -3.26
C ASN A 678 -35.19 40.03 -4.74
N ASN A 679 -35.38 38.85 -5.35
CA ASN A 679 -35.03 38.59 -6.74
C ASN A 679 -36.28 38.38 -7.61
N SER A 680 -36.74 39.45 -8.27
CA SER A 680 -37.96 39.43 -9.10
C SER A 680 -37.90 38.43 -10.26
N LEU A 681 -36.73 38.22 -10.87
CA LEU A 681 -36.54 37.21 -11.91
C LEU A 681 -36.71 35.80 -11.35
N ALA A 682 -36.13 35.50 -10.19
CA ALA A 682 -36.26 34.18 -9.55
C ALA A 682 -37.71 33.87 -9.18
N ILE A 683 -38.45 34.86 -8.65
CA ILE A 683 -39.88 34.72 -8.31
C ILE A 683 -40.72 34.45 -9.55
N ASN A 684 -40.50 35.18 -10.65
CA ASN A 684 -41.22 34.95 -11.91
C ASN A 684 -40.96 33.54 -12.47
N LEU A 685 -39.69 33.10 -12.47
CA LEU A 685 -39.33 31.76 -12.94
C LEU A 685 -39.91 30.66 -12.03
N LEU A 686 -39.89 30.85 -10.71
CA LEU A 686 -40.48 29.90 -9.77
C LEU A 686 -42.00 29.81 -9.95
N PHE A 687 -42.66 30.93 -10.22
CA PHE A 687 -44.08 30.96 -10.57
C PHE A 687 -44.36 30.12 -11.83
N GLU A 688 -43.63 30.37 -12.91
CA GLU A 688 -43.78 29.62 -14.16
C GLU A 688 -43.59 28.11 -13.95
N GLU A 689 -42.54 27.73 -13.24
CA GLU A 689 -42.25 26.31 -13.00
C GLU A 689 -43.29 25.66 -12.07
N LEU A 690 -43.75 26.34 -11.02
CA LEU A 690 -44.71 25.78 -10.06
C LEU A 690 -46.13 25.64 -10.63
N PHE A 691 -46.57 26.56 -11.50
CA PHE A 691 -47.96 26.63 -11.96
C PHE A 691 -48.16 26.36 -13.46
N LEU A 692 -47.15 26.60 -14.30
CA LEU A 692 -47.27 26.48 -15.76
C LEU A 692 -46.53 25.27 -16.33
N THR A 693 -45.80 24.50 -15.51
CA THR A 693 -45.15 23.27 -15.93
C THR A 693 -45.72 22.05 -15.21
N GLU A 694 -45.72 20.91 -15.89
CA GLU A 694 -46.10 19.64 -15.27
C GLU A 694 -44.95 19.13 -14.38
N GLY A 695 -45.24 19.03 -13.08
CA GLY A 695 -44.32 18.46 -12.09
C GLY A 695 -44.22 16.95 -12.17
N CYS A 696 -43.07 16.39 -11.80
CA CYS A 696 -42.93 14.94 -11.69
C CYS A 696 -43.85 14.36 -10.59
N THR A 697 -44.32 13.13 -10.80
CA THR A 697 -45.17 12.41 -9.85
C THR A 697 -44.33 11.75 -8.75
N VAL A 698 -44.71 11.96 -7.50
CA VAL A 698 -44.02 11.39 -6.34
C VAL A 698 -44.71 10.11 -5.90
N LYS A 699 -44.07 8.97 -6.15
CA LYS A 699 -44.62 7.64 -5.83
C LYS A 699 -44.90 7.46 -4.34
N ALA A 700 -44.01 7.96 -3.49
CA ALA A 700 -44.13 7.92 -2.03
C ALA A 700 -45.36 8.69 -1.49
N SER A 701 -45.99 9.53 -2.32
CA SER A 701 -47.19 10.29 -1.98
C SER A 701 -48.34 9.99 -2.93
N ASN A 702 -48.61 8.72 -3.20
CA ASN A 702 -49.72 8.27 -4.06
C ASN A 702 -49.71 8.90 -5.47
N ASN A 703 -48.53 9.06 -6.07
CA ASN A 703 -48.33 9.69 -7.39
C ASN A 703 -48.82 11.15 -7.47
N THR A 704 -48.89 11.86 -6.34
CA THR A 704 -49.18 13.30 -6.32
C THR A 704 -48.05 14.08 -7.00
N SER A 705 -48.35 15.15 -7.74
CA SER A 705 -47.33 15.99 -8.37
C SER A 705 -46.50 16.72 -7.32
N ILE A 706 -45.18 16.81 -7.52
CA ILE A 706 -44.29 17.59 -6.66
C ILE A 706 -44.74 19.05 -6.53
N ASN A 707 -45.29 19.63 -7.61
CA ASN A 707 -45.82 20.99 -7.62
C ASN A 707 -47.00 21.16 -6.64
N ASP A 708 -47.84 20.13 -6.50
CA ASP A 708 -48.95 20.13 -5.52
C ASP A 708 -48.43 20.03 -4.09
N LEU A 709 -47.45 19.15 -3.86
CA LEU A 709 -46.85 18.96 -2.54
C LEU A 709 -46.16 20.24 -2.06
N VAL A 710 -45.39 20.88 -2.93
CA VAL A 710 -44.68 22.14 -2.64
C VAL A 710 -45.67 23.27 -2.37
N PHE A 711 -46.69 23.42 -3.21
CA PHE A 711 -47.73 24.42 -2.99
C PHE A 711 -48.44 24.23 -1.64
N ASN A 712 -48.79 22.98 -1.30
CA ASN A 712 -49.40 22.65 -0.02
C ASN A 712 -48.45 22.90 1.17
N ALA A 713 -47.16 22.58 1.04
CA ALA A 713 -46.17 22.81 2.08
C ALA A 713 -45.89 24.31 2.31
N LEU A 714 -45.87 25.12 1.25
CA LEU A 714 -45.79 26.59 1.37
C LEU A 714 -47.06 27.17 2.03
N LEU A 715 -48.23 26.58 1.75
CA LEU A 715 -49.50 27.02 2.30
C LEU A 715 -49.67 26.66 3.78
N PHE A 716 -49.12 25.52 4.21
CA PHE A 716 -49.26 24.98 5.57
C PHE A 716 -47.88 24.66 6.18
N PRO A 717 -47.03 25.68 6.47
CA PRO A 717 -45.75 25.46 7.11
C PRO A 717 -45.92 24.83 8.50
N GLU A 718 -44.99 23.95 8.90
CA GLU A 718 -45.00 23.40 10.27
C GLU A 718 -44.83 24.50 11.32
N SER A 719 -45.59 24.41 12.41
CA SER A 719 -45.44 25.33 13.54
C SER A 719 -44.11 25.06 14.25
N THR A 720 -43.18 26.03 14.16
CA THR A 720 -41.83 25.96 14.76
C THR A 720 -41.82 25.96 16.30
N ARG A 721 -42.96 25.88 16.99
CA ARG A 721 -43.02 25.90 18.46
C ARG A 721 -43.12 24.50 19.06
N ARG A 722 -41.96 23.90 19.36
CA ARG A 722 -41.84 23.03 20.56
C ARG A 722 -41.96 23.92 21.80
N SER A 723 -43.19 24.16 22.25
CA SER A 723 -43.47 24.73 23.58
C SER A 723 -44.48 23.84 24.30
N PHE A 724 -44.05 23.26 25.41
CA PHE A 724 -44.93 22.62 26.38
C PHE A 724 -45.95 23.64 26.90
N SER A 725 -47.21 23.54 26.46
CA SER A 725 -48.37 23.93 27.26
C SER A 725 -49.63 23.24 26.72
N ARG A 726 -49.87 22.00 27.14
CA ARG A 726 -51.24 21.47 27.22
C ARG A 726 -51.97 22.37 28.21
N PHE A 727 -52.98 23.14 27.80
CA PHE A 727 -54.20 23.42 28.59
C PHE A 727 -55.19 24.39 27.90
N PHE A 728 -54.87 25.00 26.74
CA PHE A 728 -55.87 25.62 25.86
C PHE A 728 -55.55 25.37 24.38
N PRO A 729 -56.51 24.93 23.54
CA PRO A 729 -56.33 24.88 22.11
C PRO A 729 -56.51 26.28 21.54
N SER A 730 -55.43 27.05 21.44
CA SER A 730 -55.41 28.21 20.55
C SER A 730 -55.17 27.70 19.12
N SER A 731 -56.10 28.00 18.19
CA SER A 731 -55.89 27.78 16.76
C SER A 731 -54.54 28.38 16.37
N PRO A 732 -53.63 27.65 15.69
CA PRO A 732 -52.36 28.22 15.28
C PRO A 732 -52.66 29.29 14.24
N ALA A 733 -52.50 30.56 14.61
CA ALA A 733 -52.42 31.64 13.61
C ALA A 733 -51.25 31.30 12.68
N LEU A 734 -51.54 31.08 11.40
CA LEU A 734 -50.50 30.92 10.39
C LEU A 734 -49.70 32.22 10.31
N GLU A 735 -48.38 32.14 10.50
CA GLU A 735 -47.50 33.26 10.17
C GLU A 735 -47.57 33.53 8.66
N LYS A 736 -47.66 34.80 8.27
CA LYS A 736 -47.73 35.22 6.85
C LYS A 736 -46.55 34.65 6.06
N ASN A 737 -46.82 33.82 5.05
CA ASN A 737 -45.79 33.33 4.14
C ASN A 737 -45.50 34.39 3.05
N VAL A 738 -44.45 35.18 3.26
CA VAL A 738 -44.05 36.29 2.38
C VAL A 738 -43.64 35.77 1.00
N LEU A 739 -42.94 34.63 0.95
CA LEU A 739 -42.50 34.01 -0.31
C LEU A 739 -43.69 33.57 -1.17
N LEU A 740 -44.68 32.88 -0.59
CA LEU A 740 -45.90 32.46 -1.31
C LEU A 740 -46.66 33.67 -1.87
N SER A 741 -46.78 34.74 -1.08
CA SER A 741 -47.44 35.98 -1.50
C SER A 741 -46.74 36.60 -2.72
N LYS A 742 -45.39 36.65 -2.71
CA LYS A 742 -44.59 37.15 -3.83
C LYS A 742 -44.70 36.30 -5.09
N ILE A 743 -44.67 34.96 -4.96
CA ILE A 743 -44.84 34.02 -6.08
C ILE A 743 -46.20 34.22 -6.74
N LEU A 744 -47.26 34.33 -5.95
CA LEU A 744 -48.61 34.54 -6.48
C LEU A 744 -48.75 35.92 -7.13
N ASN A 745 -48.18 36.97 -6.53
CA ASN A 745 -48.25 38.32 -7.08
C ASN A 745 -47.47 38.49 -8.41
N ALA A 746 -46.40 37.72 -8.63
CA ALA A 746 -45.67 37.69 -9.91
C ALA A 746 -46.52 37.21 -11.10
N GLY A 747 -47.57 36.43 -10.84
CA GLY A 747 -48.41 35.81 -11.86
C GLY A 747 -49.63 36.64 -12.29
N GLU A 748 -49.68 37.95 -12.04
CA GLU A 748 -50.85 38.80 -12.36
C GLU A 748 -51.31 38.68 -13.83
N ASN A 749 -50.36 38.53 -14.76
CA ASN A 749 -50.63 38.31 -16.19
C ASN A 749 -51.16 36.91 -16.54
N PHE A 750 -51.11 35.96 -15.60
CA PHE A 750 -51.60 34.58 -15.73
C PHE A 750 -52.77 34.30 -14.77
N SER A 751 -53.49 35.35 -14.36
CA SER A 751 -54.60 35.27 -13.40
C SER A 751 -55.63 34.14 -13.68
N PRO A 752 -56.00 33.78 -14.93
CA PRO A 752 -56.92 32.66 -15.17
C PRO A 752 -56.31 31.29 -14.81
N ALA A 753 -55.02 31.09 -15.10
CA ALA A 753 -54.32 29.85 -14.80
C ALA A 753 -54.14 29.66 -13.28
N ILE A 754 -53.90 30.75 -12.55
CA ILE A 754 -53.76 30.74 -11.09
C ILE A 754 -55.12 30.49 -10.44
N LYS A 755 -56.17 31.19 -10.86
CA LYS A 755 -57.55 30.94 -10.39
C LYS A 755 -57.92 29.47 -10.62
N SER A 756 -57.66 28.92 -11.81
CA SER A 756 -57.91 27.51 -12.12
C SER A 756 -57.06 26.54 -11.31
N ALA A 757 -55.76 26.82 -11.09
CA ALA A 757 -54.87 25.96 -10.31
C ALA A 757 -55.23 25.96 -8.82
N VAL A 758 -55.53 27.14 -8.25
CA VAL A 758 -55.98 27.29 -6.85
C VAL A 758 -57.35 26.65 -6.66
N LEU A 759 -58.29 26.85 -7.60
CA LEU A 759 -59.59 26.16 -7.59
C LEU A 759 -59.41 24.65 -7.69
N ALA A 760 -58.69 24.14 -8.69
CA ALA A 760 -58.52 22.70 -8.89
C ALA A 760 -57.86 22.01 -7.68
N LYS A 761 -56.89 22.67 -7.03
CA LYS A 761 -56.17 22.11 -5.88
C LYS A 761 -56.93 22.21 -4.55
N LEU A 762 -57.88 23.15 -4.43
CA LEU A 762 -58.62 23.42 -3.18
C LEU A 762 -60.15 23.23 -3.30
N ALA A 763 -60.65 22.81 -4.47
CA ALA A 763 -62.09 22.71 -4.79
C ALA A 763 -62.90 21.85 -3.80
N HIS A 764 -62.26 20.89 -3.15
CA HIS A 764 -62.91 19.94 -2.26
C HIS A 764 -62.68 20.25 -0.76
N ASN A 765 -62.08 21.38 -0.41
CA ASN A 765 -61.68 21.67 0.96
C ASN A 765 -61.86 23.17 1.30
N SER A 766 -63.11 23.57 1.56
CA SER A 766 -63.48 24.97 1.84
C SER A 766 -62.68 25.60 2.99
N SER A 767 -62.33 24.82 4.01
CA SER A 767 -61.51 25.25 5.13
C SER A 767 -60.08 25.64 4.73
N LYS A 768 -59.48 24.96 3.74
CA LYS A 768 -58.14 25.28 3.22
C LYS A 768 -58.15 26.53 2.34
N LEU A 769 -59.26 26.77 1.63
CA LEU A 769 -59.46 27.95 0.79
C LEU A 769 -59.69 29.21 1.66
N GLU A 770 -60.42 29.08 2.77
CA GLU A 770 -60.53 30.10 3.82
C GLU A 770 -59.15 30.41 4.44
N GLN A 771 -58.38 29.37 4.79
CA GLN A 771 -57.02 29.53 5.33
C GLN A 771 -56.06 30.23 4.36
N LEU A 772 -56.15 29.98 3.05
CA LEU A 772 -55.36 30.69 2.04
C LEU A 772 -55.73 32.18 1.98
N SER A 773 -57.02 32.51 2.02
CA SER A 773 -57.52 33.89 2.06
C SER A 773 -57.04 34.63 3.31
N GLU A 774 -57.03 33.96 4.47
CA GLU A 774 -56.51 34.50 5.73
C GLU A 774 -54.98 34.69 5.72
N CYS A 775 -54.24 33.73 5.15
CA CYS A 775 -52.77 33.76 5.09
C CYS A 775 -52.24 34.89 4.19
N LEU A 776 -52.88 35.13 3.05
CA LEU A 776 -52.49 36.19 2.12
C LEU A 776 -53.01 37.57 2.54
N GLY A 777 -54.23 37.65 3.10
CA GLY A 777 -54.84 38.89 3.59
C GLY A 777 -54.74 40.06 2.61
N ASP A 778 -54.27 41.20 3.11
CA ASP A 778 -54.06 42.43 2.33
C ASP A 778 -52.92 42.35 1.31
N ASP A 779 -52.01 41.37 1.45
CA ASP A 779 -50.84 41.21 0.58
C ASP A 779 -51.17 40.42 -0.70
N ALA A 780 -52.41 39.92 -0.82
CA ALA A 780 -52.93 39.30 -2.04
C ALA A 780 -53.05 40.31 -3.20
N SER A 781 -52.70 39.89 -4.40
CA SER A 781 -52.96 40.62 -5.64
C SER A 781 -54.46 40.92 -5.84
N ASN A 782 -54.77 41.96 -6.60
CA ASN A 782 -56.15 42.38 -6.85
C ASN A 782 -56.99 41.25 -7.44
N TYR A 783 -56.43 40.46 -8.37
CA TYR A 783 -57.15 39.34 -8.97
C TYR A 783 -57.43 38.18 -7.99
N LEU A 784 -56.57 37.95 -6.98
CA LEU A 784 -56.82 36.97 -5.92
C LEU A 784 -57.84 37.48 -4.91
N LYS A 785 -57.80 38.78 -4.57
CA LYS A 785 -58.85 39.41 -3.75
C LYS A 785 -60.22 39.31 -4.42
N ASP A 786 -60.28 39.57 -5.72
CA ASP A 786 -61.51 39.41 -6.49
C ASP A 786 -61.96 37.94 -6.54
N PHE A 787 -61.03 37.00 -6.71
CA PHE A 787 -61.31 35.56 -6.63
C PHE A 787 -61.85 35.12 -5.26
N PHE A 788 -61.28 35.58 -4.15
CA PHE A 788 -61.77 35.27 -2.81
C PHE A 788 -63.16 35.84 -2.56
N ARG A 789 -63.44 37.06 -3.06
CA ARG A 789 -64.78 37.67 -3.04
C ARG A 789 -65.78 36.88 -3.88
N GLU A 790 -65.41 36.48 -5.09
CA GLU A 790 -66.22 35.63 -6.00
C GLU A 790 -66.62 34.31 -5.31
N ASN A 791 -65.79 33.78 -4.41
CA ASN A 791 -66.03 32.55 -3.65
C ASN A 791 -66.56 32.76 -2.23
N LYS A 792 -66.99 33.98 -1.87
CA LYS A 792 -67.57 34.36 -0.56
C LYS A 792 -66.63 34.17 0.65
N LEU A 793 -65.33 34.29 0.45
CA LEU A 793 -64.32 34.13 1.50
C LEU A 793 -63.90 35.50 2.05
N LYS A 794 -63.68 35.58 3.36
CA LYS A 794 -63.20 36.82 4.00
C LYS A 794 -61.70 36.96 3.76
N THR A 795 -61.30 38.03 3.08
CA THR A 795 -59.94 38.56 3.18
C THR A 795 -59.91 39.40 4.46
N SER A 796 -58.92 39.20 5.32
CA SER A 796 -58.91 39.85 6.63
C SER A 796 -59.05 41.38 6.49
N ASN A 797 -60.05 41.93 7.20
CA ASN A 797 -60.54 43.31 7.21
C ASN A 797 -61.36 43.79 5.98
N HIS A 798 -62.48 43.12 5.71
CA HIS A 798 -63.82 43.75 5.79
C HIS A 798 -64.93 42.72 5.99
#